data_AF-E0UKK2-F1
#
_entry.id   AF-E0UKK2-F1
#
_cell.length_a   1.000
_cell.length_b   1.000
_cell.length_c   1.000
_cell.angle_alpha   90.00
_cell.angle_beta   90.00
_cell.angle_gamma   90.00
#
_symmetry.space_group_name_H-M   'P 1'
#
loop_
_entity.id
_entity.type
_entity.pdbx_description
1 polymer ?
#
loop_
_entity_poly.entity_id
_entity_poly.type
_entity_poly.pdbx_seq_one_letter_code
_entity_poly.pdbx_strand_id
1 'polypeptide(L)'
;MPIFPLINQKITMTTYSEYQEKFAQILKNSVLRSLQTFTCSSSVNLNPLINALIDSLPYYGDHDWNTAHKTALANLLAINLPNNSIAPHPDEQGPFYAYYRSTYYYNGSYSGYRDAFFHGISQSGSGEKVAALVEQVNRSLNGAWWGNYAVAVLTDAIKQKVSVSLDTSKLSQDLTNYNNSFKSALSASFLAVFETGYPPTSIAFRAIEATGEMKQASLVLYSAIADGQFTANINQGISTGGDSTNAATWFLFNLWIALKALGYDNVDAAITQYKNHGLKVPIEVDSRSWWTGGYISWYSPLSGADLIAEASATITAAMPEEELTVFSGSPYPATTNVNTPNGYSYSFSNWGSLNRYLPHSSSCFGKGTLVLMADGSAKPIESIQIGDKVLSNLGPRQVVLIEKPLRANRTLYSINNLNLFASSAHPFRGADQCGPMRYAIDPWALIDGIPTMTAKGVGKLEKNIQLLGIRNNQPTAIEVEQINSHPTTDENEIVYDLLLENWEKGYATYYVGGLETYFAVDAETADPLHDLGVTMAIVTAMEMLRPACWEHISEPHLEIPRILSAVNISDLPQLIRKAFRPFFGGKKKQRLSIPKQDFYMRNSEWDAHTSLLEYYLVREYGRWIRSELATGWRTDNALPSMTNHLAIGLFDLELIGDPIMANSEVLIELEVNGVQFMGSNMPHIITLPLQTKPVWNIRFDRIVNMGRVLTTSPSPMLIGRIKLNQKTFSHFRSAIPKNLQSTTRADHFIFNQDGNIIGRICLDYRQLSAKDLHNQTVAAEQWTQKHIMLMAISLGRQLGYKILAQIEAHSVK
;
A
#
# COMPACT_ATOMS: atom_id res chain seq x y z
N MET A 1 58.42 -0.88 6.05
CA MET A 1 57.50 -1.61 5.15
C MET A 1 57.00 -0.63 4.10
N PRO A 2 57.07 -0.94 2.79
CA PRO A 2 56.73 0.01 1.74
C PRO A 2 55.22 0.07 1.51
N ILE A 3 54.77 1.27 1.16
CA ILE A 3 53.39 1.63 0.80
C ILE A 3 53.16 1.19 -0.65
N PHE A 4 52.23 0.26 -0.86
CA PHE A 4 51.71 -0.06 -2.20
C PHE A 4 50.60 0.93 -2.59
N PRO A 5 50.59 1.48 -3.82
CA PRO A 5 49.45 2.23 -4.31
C PRO A 5 48.35 1.26 -4.78
N LEU A 6 47.16 1.36 -4.18
CA LEU A 6 45.95 0.73 -4.68
C LEU A 6 45.57 1.36 -6.02
N ILE A 7 45.84 0.65 -7.11
CA ILE A 7 45.30 0.94 -8.43
C ILE A 7 43.80 0.63 -8.38
N ASN A 8 42.97 1.67 -8.25
CA ASN A 8 41.53 1.58 -8.52
C ASN A 8 41.31 1.37 -10.03
N GLN A 9 41.42 0.13 -10.50
CA GLN A 9 40.79 -0.25 -11.76
C GLN A 9 39.28 -0.09 -11.58
N LYS A 10 38.71 0.93 -12.23
CA LYS A 10 37.26 1.02 -12.46
C LYS A 10 36.87 -0.25 -13.23
N ILE A 11 36.37 -1.26 -12.54
CA ILE A 11 35.65 -2.37 -13.17
C ILE A 11 34.37 -1.73 -13.70
N THR A 12 34.34 -1.41 -15.00
CA THR A 12 33.10 -1.05 -15.69
C THR A 12 32.22 -2.30 -15.70
N MET A 13 31.24 -2.33 -14.79
CA MET A 13 30.23 -3.38 -14.79
C MET A 13 29.45 -3.30 -16.11
N THR A 14 29.40 -4.42 -16.84
CA THR A 14 28.68 -4.51 -18.11
C THR A 14 27.19 -4.31 -17.87
N THR A 15 26.54 -3.44 -18.65
CA THR A 15 25.11 -3.13 -18.48
C THR A 15 24.22 -4.18 -19.16
N TYR A 16 22.93 -4.25 -18.80
CA TYR A 16 21.97 -5.13 -19.49
C TYR A 16 21.88 -4.84 -21.00
N SER A 17 21.98 -3.58 -21.43
CA SER A 17 22.02 -3.19 -22.85
C SER A 17 23.24 -3.78 -23.55
N GLU A 18 24.42 -3.71 -22.94
CA GLU A 18 25.66 -4.23 -23.53
C GLU A 18 25.65 -5.77 -23.66
N TYR A 19 25.04 -6.48 -22.71
CA TYR A 19 24.82 -7.94 -22.85
C TYR A 19 23.88 -8.24 -24.00
N GLN A 20 22.77 -7.50 -24.11
CA GLN A 20 21.80 -7.69 -25.18
C GLN A 20 22.38 -7.40 -26.55
N GLU A 21 23.12 -6.30 -26.72
CA GLU A 21 23.78 -5.96 -27.99
C GLU A 21 24.73 -7.06 -28.45
N LYS A 22 25.46 -7.71 -27.53
CA LYS A 22 26.30 -8.86 -27.84
C LYS A 22 25.46 -10.03 -28.36
N PHE A 23 24.39 -10.41 -27.67
CA PHE A 23 23.51 -11.50 -28.10
C PHE A 23 22.84 -11.20 -29.45
N ALA A 24 22.36 -9.97 -29.64
CA ALA A 24 21.76 -9.48 -30.88
C ALA A 24 22.76 -9.54 -32.05
N GLN A 25 23.99 -9.04 -31.87
CA GLN A 25 24.99 -9.04 -32.94
C GLN A 25 25.34 -10.45 -33.43
N ILE A 26 25.42 -11.42 -32.50
CA ILE A 26 25.67 -12.82 -32.85
C ILE A 26 24.48 -13.42 -33.59
N LEU A 27 23.25 -13.14 -33.15
CA LEU A 27 22.03 -13.62 -33.81
C LEU A 27 21.90 -13.06 -35.23
N LYS A 28 22.20 -11.77 -35.45
CA LYS A 28 22.18 -11.14 -36.79
C LYS A 28 23.15 -11.83 -37.77
N ASN A 29 24.32 -12.26 -37.29
CA ASN A 29 25.25 -13.05 -38.11
C ASN A 29 24.65 -14.42 -38.50
N SER A 30 23.87 -15.04 -37.60
CA SER A 30 23.16 -16.30 -37.86
C SER A 30 21.98 -16.14 -38.82
N VAL A 31 21.29 -14.99 -38.80
CA VAL A 31 20.23 -14.65 -39.77
C VAL A 31 20.80 -14.60 -41.19
N LEU A 32 21.95 -13.93 -41.38
CA LEU A 32 22.60 -13.86 -42.68
C LEU A 32 22.93 -15.25 -43.24
N ARG A 33 23.45 -16.17 -42.39
CA ARG A 33 23.73 -17.56 -42.78
C ARG A 33 22.45 -18.34 -43.12
N SER A 34 21.39 -18.17 -42.33
CA SER A 34 20.12 -18.85 -42.55
C SER A 34 19.48 -18.44 -43.87
N LEU A 35 19.57 -17.16 -44.25
CA LEU A 35 19.05 -16.70 -45.55
C LEU A 35 19.78 -17.30 -46.75
N GLN A 36 21.04 -17.73 -46.60
CA GLN A 36 21.77 -18.43 -47.66
C GLN A 36 21.30 -19.87 -47.86
N THR A 37 20.67 -20.49 -46.84
CA THR A 37 20.16 -21.87 -46.93
C THR A 37 18.72 -21.93 -47.43
N PHE A 38 17.92 -20.89 -47.21
CA PHE A 38 16.59 -20.76 -47.80
C PHE A 38 16.70 -20.31 -49.27
N THR A 39 16.68 -21.26 -50.20
CA THR A 39 16.52 -21.02 -51.64
C THR A 39 15.08 -20.59 -51.94
N CYS A 40 14.67 -19.42 -51.48
CA CYS A 40 13.32 -18.90 -51.72
C CYS A 40 13.29 -17.85 -52.82
N SER A 41 12.31 -17.99 -53.71
CA SER A 41 11.88 -17.07 -54.77
C SER A 41 11.27 -15.75 -54.25
N SER A 42 11.65 -15.33 -53.05
CA SER A 42 11.19 -14.07 -52.44
C SER A 42 11.84 -12.89 -53.17
N SER A 43 11.03 -11.93 -53.60
CA SER A 43 11.51 -10.66 -54.16
C SER A 43 11.94 -9.68 -53.07
N VAL A 44 11.74 -10.02 -51.79
CA VAL A 44 11.95 -9.13 -50.64
C VAL A 44 13.19 -9.54 -49.86
N ASN A 45 14.11 -8.60 -49.65
CA ASN A 45 15.26 -8.85 -48.79
C ASN A 45 14.83 -8.78 -47.31
N LEU A 46 14.57 -9.94 -46.69
CA LEU A 46 14.16 -10.04 -45.29
C LEU A 46 15.28 -9.76 -44.28
N ASN A 47 16.56 -9.83 -44.68
CA ASN A 47 17.70 -9.63 -43.78
C ASN A 47 17.65 -8.30 -42.99
N PRO A 48 17.53 -7.11 -43.65
CA PRO A 48 17.47 -5.85 -42.91
C PRO A 48 16.24 -5.74 -42.01
N LEU A 49 15.11 -6.36 -42.37
CA LEU A 49 13.88 -6.29 -41.60
C LEU A 49 13.95 -7.15 -40.33
N ILE A 50 14.47 -8.37 -40.44
CA ILE A 50 14.66 -9.25 -39.28
C ILE A 50 15.75 -8.68 -38.35
N ASN A 51 16.83 -8.13 -38.90
CA ASN A 51 17.86 -7.46 -38.09
C ASN A 51 17.31 -6.23 -37.36
N ALA A 52 16.46 -5.43 -38.02
CA ALA A 52 15.78 -4.32 -37.37
C ALA A 52 14.86 -4.79 -36.23
N LEU A 53 14.16 -5.92 -36.40
CA LEU A 53 13.37 -6.51 -35.31
C LEU A 53 14.24 -6.95 -34.14
N ILE A 54 15.36 -7.62 -34.39
CA ILE A 54 16.31 -8.05 -33.35
C ILE A 54 16.90 -6.84 -32.60
N ASP A 55 17.29 -5.79 -33.33
CA ASP A 55 17.85 -4.56 -32.76
C ASP A 55 16.80 -3.75 -31.98
N SER A 56 15.51 -3.96 -32.27
CA SER A 56 14.40 -3.31 -31.58
C SER A 56 13.96 -4.00 -30.29
N LEU A 57 14.46 -5.20 -29.99
CA LEU A 57 14.08 -5.92 -28.78
C LEU A 57 14.45 -5.07 -27.54
N PRO A 58 13.55 -4.93 -26.55
CA PRO A 58 13.87 -4.22 -25.31
C PRO A 58 14.90 -4.99 -24.50
N TYR A 59 15.77 -4.33 -23.74
CA TYR A 59 16.71 -5.00 -22.81
C TYR A 59 16.09 -5.22 -21.42
N TYR A 60 16.70 -6.08 -20.60
CA TYR A 60 16.16 -6.35 -19.26
C TYR A 60 16.18 -5.07 -18.41
N GLY A 61 15.00 -4.64 -17.95
CA GLY A 61 14.84 -3.38 -17.24
C GLY A 61 14.71 -2.14 -18.13
N ASP A 62 14.48 -2.30 -19.44
CA ASP A 62 14.19 -1.18 -20.35
C ASP A 62 13.00 -0.35 -19.83
N HIS A 63 13.25 0.93 -19.61
CA HIS A 63 12.26 1.85 -19.04
C HIS A 63 11.13 2.16 -20.02
N ASP A 64 11.44 2.35 -21.30
CA ASP A 64 10.47 2.72 -22.32
C ASP A 64 9.53 1.54 -22.58
N TRP A 65 10.06 0.32 -22.59
CA TRP A 65 9.26 -0.90 -22.63
C TRP A 65 8.28 -0.99 -21.46
N ASN A 66 8.79 -0.87 -20.23
CA ASN A 66 7.96 -0.95 -19.03
C ASN A 66 6.86 0.12 -19.01
N THR A 67 7.18 1.32 -19.50
CA THR A 67 6.22 2.43 -19.63
C THR A 67 5.16 2.14 -20.68
N ALA A 68 5.54 1.64 -21.86
CA ALA A 68 4.60 1.26 -22.92
C ALA A 68 3.63 0.16 -22.45
N HIS A 69 4.15 -0.88 -21.80
CA HIS A 69 3.33 -1.98 -21.27
C HIS A 69 2.35 -1.50 -20.21
N LYS A 70 2.82 -0.74 -19.22
CA LYS A 70 1.95 -0.21 -18.16
C LYS A 70 0.93 0.79 -18.68
N THR A 71 1.28 1.61 -19.68
CA THR A 71 0.33 2.55 -20.30
C THR A 71 -0.82 1.79 -20.98
N ALA A 72 -0.54 0.67 -21.65
CA ALA A 72 -1.58 -0.17 -22.23
C ALA A 72 -2.50 -0.78 -21.16
N LEU A 73 -1.92 -1.25 -20.04
CA LEU A 73 -2.70 -1.78 -18.92
C LEU A 73 -3.53 -0.71 -18.20
N ALA A 74 -2.95 0.46 -17.93
CA ALA A 74 -3.64 1.58 -17.31
C ALA A 74 -4.81 2.08 -18.19
N ASN A 75 -4.62 2.11 -19.52
CA ASN A 75 -5.70 2.39 -20.45
C ASN A 75 -6.85 1.38 -20.33
N LEU A 76 -6.54 0.07 -20.23
CA LEU A 76 -7.57 -0.95 -20.00
C LEU A 76 -8.33 -0.77 -18.69
N LEU A 77 -7.63 -0.43 -17.61
CA LEU A 77 -8.29 -0.14 -16.33
C LEU A 77 -9.22 1.08 -16.46
N ALA A 78 -8.76 2.17 -17.08
CA ALA A 78 -9.53 3.38 -17.27
C ALA A 78 -10.79 3.15 -18.14
N ILE A 79 -10.68 2.34 -19.20
CA ILE A 79 -11.81 2.04 -20.09
C ILE A 79 -12.82 1.08 -19.48
N ASN A 80 -12.35 0.10 -18.70
CA ASN A 80 -13.22 -0.91 -18.09
C ASN A 80 -13.76 -0.51 -16.71
N LEU A 81 -13.34 0.63 -16.14
CA LEU A 81 -13.94 1.12 -14.90
C LEU A 81 -15.47 1.22 -15.07
N PRO A 82 -16.28 0.62 -14.18
CA PRO A 82 -17.73 0.73 -14.26
C PRO A 82 -18.19 2.19 -14.20
N ASN A 83 -19.02 2.63 -15.15
CA ASN A 83 -19.56 3.99 -15.18
C ASN A 83 -20.87 4.11 -14.38
N ASN A 84 -20.90 3.56 -13.17
CA ASN A 84 -22.06 3.68 -12.29
C ASN A 84 -22.34 5.16 -11.98
N SER A 85 -23.61 5.51 -11.77
CA SER A 85 -24.00 6.86 -11.37
C SER A 85 -23.28 7.29 -10.08
N ILE A 86 -22.88 8.55 -10.05
CA ILE A 86 -22.19 9.16 -8.92
C ILE A 86 -23.20 9.35 -7.81
N ALA A 87 -22.97 8.71 -6.67
CA ALA A 87 -23.82 8.87 -5.50
C ALA A 87 -23.56 10.24 -4.84
N PRO A 88 -24.59 11.04 -4.57
CA PRO A 88 -24.43 12.24 -3.78
C PRO A 88 -24.07 11.91 -2.32
N HIS A 89 -23.76 12.94 -1.55
CA HIS A 89 -23.58 12.88 -0.11
C HIS A 89 -24.79 12.17 0.53
N PRO A 90 -24.58 11.24 1.48
CA PRO A 90 -25.67 10.53 2.13
C PRO A 90 -26.64 11.50 2.85
N ASP A 91 -27.94 11.19 2.86
CA ASP A 91 -28.92 12.01 3.59
C ASP A 91 -28.48 12.27 5.04
N GLU A 92 -28.57 13.53 5.44
CA GLU A 92 -28.34 13.94 6.82
C GLU A 92 -29.67 14.18 7.52
N GLN A 93 -29.85 13.59 8.69
CA GLN A 93 -30.92 13.98 9.61
C GLN A 93 -30.29 14.84 10.70
N GLY A 94 -30.86 16.03 10.89
CA GLY A 94 -30.59 16.83 12.09
C GLY A 94 -30.99 16.02 13.33
N PRO A 95 -30.38 16.30 14.49
CA PRO A 95 -30.78 15.64 15.73
C PRO A 95 -32.27 15.89 16.03
N PHE A 96 -32.85 15.06 16.90
CA PHE A 96 -34.30 15.00 17.17
C PHE A 96 -34.98 16.37 17.44
N TYR A 97 -34.21 17.38 17.86
CA TYR A 97 -34.69 18.71 18.21
C TYR A 97 -34.50 19.80 17.13
N ALA A 98 -33.59 19.65 16.16
CA ALA A 98 -33.45 20.62 15.04
C ALA A 98 -34.36 20.32 13.85
N TYR A 99 -35.06 19.17 13.88
CA TYR A 99 -36.21 18.90 13.03
C TYR A 99 -35.93 19.06 11.52
N TYR A 100 -34.69 18.99 11.05
CA TYR A 100 -34.39 19.08 9.62
C TYR A 100 -33.90 17.75 9.03
N ARG A 101 -34.20 17.57 7.74
CA ARG A 101 -33.64 16.50 6.91
C ARG A 101 -33.05 17.13 5.66
N SER A 102 -31.75 16.92 5.44
CA SER A 102 -31.07 17.29 4.20
C SER A 102 -30.94 16.04 3.31
N THR A 103 -31.40 16.17 2.07
CA THR A 103 -31.20 15.19 1.01
C THR A 103 -30.35 15.82 -0.08
N TYR A 104 -29.37 15.10 -0.58
CA TYR A 104 -28.44 15.62 -1.59
C TYR A 104 -28.68 14.99 -2.95
N TYR A 105 -28.48 15.77 -4.00
CA TYR A 105 -28.57 15.35 -5.39
C TYR A 105 -27.28 15.73 -6.11
N TYR A 106 -26.68 14.78 -6.83
CA TYR A 106 -25.53 15.08 -7.67
C TYR A 106 -26.01 15.92 -8.87
N ASN A 107 -25.42 17.09 -9.06
CA ASN A 107 -25.75 18.01 -10.15
C ASN A 107 -24.54 18.36 -11.04
N GLY A 108 -23.47 17.58 -10.94
CA GLY A 108 -22.27 17.75 -11.75
C GLY A 108 -22.42 17.27 -13.19
N SER A 109 -21.39 17.54 -13.99
CA SER A 109 -21.39 17.30 -15.44
C SER A 109 -21.05 15.88 -15.86
N TYR A 110 -20.60 15.02 -14.94
CA TYR A 110 -20.14 13.67 -15.30
C TYR A 110 -21.28 12.66 -15.24
N SER A 111 -21.36 11.79 -16.23
CA SER A 111 -22.41 10.77 -16.33
C SER A 111 -22.27 9.62 -15.33
N GLY A 112 -21.08 9.43 -14.76
CA GLY A 112 -20.76 8.33 -13.84
C GLY A 112 -19.28 8.37 -13.40
N TYR A 113 -18.86 7.39 -12.59
CA TYR A 113 -17.50 7.39 -12.04
C TYR A 113 -16.40 7.28 -13.11
N ARG A 114 -16.57 6.47 -14.15
CA ARG A 114 -15.57 6.38 -15.25
C ARG A 114 -15.43 7.71 -15.96
N ASP A 115 -16.55 8.33 -16.28
CA ASP A 115 -16.56 9.65 -16.93
C ASP A 115 -15.94 10.71 -16.02
N ALA A 116 -16.15 10.65 -14.70
CA ALA A 116 -15.53 11.58 -13.76
C ALA A 116 -14.01 11.41 -13.67
N PHE A 117 -13.50 10.18 -13.49
CA PHE A 117 -12.07 9.95 -13.24
C PHE A 117 -11.23 9.83 -14.52
N PHE A 118 -11.84 9.46 -15.64
CA PHE A 118 -11.16 9.20 -16.91
C PHE A 118 -11.90 9.84 -18.09
N HIS A 119 -12.42 11.06 -17.88
CA HIS A 119 -13.13 11.83 -18.90
C HIS A 119 -12.32 11.91 -20.20
N GLY A 120 -12.96 11.58 -21.32
CA GLY A 120 -12.34 11.68 -22.65
C GLY A 120 -11.26 10.63 -22.95
N ILE A 121 -10.96 9.70 -22.05
CA ILE A 121 -10.02 8.61 -22.31
C ILE A 121 -10.68 7.58 -23.25
N SER A 122 -10.05 7.36 -24.41
CA SER A 122 -10.45 6.36 -25.40
C SER A 122 -9.61 5.08 -25.33
N GLN A 123 -10.17 3.95 -25.76
CA GLN A 123 -9.44 2.68 -25.86
C GLN A 123 -8.26 2.85 -26.83
N SER A 124 -7.05 2.57 -26.36
CA SER A 124 -5.87 2.53 -27.22
C SER A 124 -5.81 1.21 -27.96
N GLY A 125 -5.20 1.20 -29.16
CA GLY A 125 -5.02 -0.03 -29.94
C GLY A 125 -4.18 -1.08 -29.20
N SER A 126 -3.22 -0.65 -28.37
CA SER A 126 -2.45 -1.56 -27.52
C SER A 126 -3.29 -2.14 -26.39
N GLY A 127 -4.11 -1.33 -25.73
CA GLY A 127 -5.05 -1.82 -24.72
C GLY A 127 -6.04 -2.83 -25.31
N GLU A 128 -6.62 -2.53 -26.48
CA GLU A 128 -7.58 -3.41 -27.16
C GLU A 128 -6.94 -4.77 -27.48
N LYS A 129 -5.73 -4.75 -28.04
CA LYS A 129 -4.98 -5.97 -28.35
C LYS A 129 -4.61 -6.75 -27.09
N VAL A 130 -4.24 -6.07 -25.99
CA VAL A 130 -3.95 -6.71 -24.71
C VAL A 130 -5.20 -7.44 -24.20
N ALA A 131 -6.36 -6.77 -24.15
CA ALA A 131 -7.60 -7.40 -23.70
C ALA A 131 -7.93 -8.65 -24.52
N ALA A 132 -7.84 -8.55 -25.85
CA ALA A 132 -8.13 -9.66 -26.74
C ALA A 132 -7.20 -10.87 -26.51
N LEU A 133 -5.88 -10.66 -26.43
CA LEU A 133 -4.93 -11.78 -26.26
C LEU A 133 -4.95 -12.37 -24.84
N VAL A 134 -5.13 -11.53 -23.83
CA VAL A 134 -5.22 -11.98 -22.44
C VAL A 134 -6.46 -12.83 -22.21
N GLU A 135 -7.62 -12.42 -22.73
CA GLU A 135 -8.87 -13.18 -22.60
C GLU A 135 -8.81 -14.51 -23.38
N GLN A 136 -8.08 -14.57 -24.49
CA GLN A 136 -7.82 -15.82 -25.21
C GLN A 136 -7.03 -16.83 -24.37
N VAL A 137 -6.03 -16.38 -23.61
CA VAL A 137 -5.24 -17.24 -22.71
C VAL A 137 -6.05 -17.61 -21.47
N ASN A 138 -6.79 -16.66 -20.91
CA ASN A 138 -7.61 -16.89 -19.73
C ASN A 138 -8.93 -16.09 -19.83
N ARG A 139 -10.02 -16.80 -20.16
CA ARG A 139 -11.36 -16.22 -20.36
C ARG A 139 -11.96 -15.53 -19.12
N SER A 140 -11.42 -15.80 -17.93
CA SER A 140 -11.84 -15.09 -16.71
C SER A 140 -11.32 -13.65 -16.65
N LEU A 141 -10.26 -13.32 -17.39
CA LEU A 141 -9.65 -11.99 -17.44
C LEU A 141 -10.36 -11.09 -18.48
N ASN A 142 -11.68 -11.06 -18.43
CA ASN A 142 -12.55 -10.30 -19.33
C ASN A 142 -12.79 -8.86 -18.84
N GLY A 143 -13.60 -8.08 -19.55
CA GLY A 143 -13.89 -6.69 -19.21
C GLY A 143 -14.41 -6.45 -17.79
N ALA A 144 -15.23 -7.38 -17.25
CA ALA A 144 -15.71 -7.26 -15.86
C ALA A 144 -14.58 -7.47 -14.84
N TRP A 145 -13.65 -8.38 -15.12
CA TRP A 145 -12.44 -8.55 -14.32
C TRP A 145 -11.55 -7.30 -14.36
N TRP A 146 -11.33 -6.72 -15.56
CA TRP A 146 -10.58 -5.46 -15.70
C TRP A 146 -11.25 -4.30 -14.96
N GLY A 147 -12.59 -4.21 -15.01
CA GLY A 147 -13.33 -3.19 -14.27
C GLY A 147 -13.24 -3.34 -12.75
N ASN A 148 -13.29 -4.58 -12.25
CA ASN A 148 -13.10 -4.86 -10.84
C ASN A 148 -11.67 -4.56 -10.37
N TYR A 149 -10.68 -4.85 -11.21
CA TYR A 149 -9.30 -4.50 -10.94
C TYR A 149 -9.10 -2.98 -10.98
N ALA A 150 -9.74 -2.27 -11.91
CA ALA A 150 -9.71 -0.82 -12.00
C ALA A 150 -10.26 -0.15 -10.74
N VAL A 151 -11.33 -0.70 -10.14
CA VAL A 151 -11.84 -0.22 -8.86
C VAL A 151 -10.79 -0.32 -7.76
N ALA A 152 -10.11 -1.47 -7.62
CA ALA A 152 -9.05 -1.65 -6.62
C ALA A 152 -7.88 -0.68 -6.83
N VAL A 153 -7.40 -0.55 -8.07
CA VAL A 153 -6.26 0.33 -8.40
C VAL A 153 -6.63 1.81 -8.20
N LEU A 154 -7.84 2.23 -8.58
CA LEU A 154 -8.31 3.60 -8.36
C LEU A 154 -8.53 3.90 -6.87
N THR A 155 -9.03 2.95 -6.06
CA THR A 155 -9.10 3.13 -4.60
C THR A 155 -7.71 3.33 -4.01
N ASP A 156 -6.70 2.56 -4.42
CA ASP A 156 -5.31 2.78 -3.98
C ASP A 156 -4.77 4.16 -4.44
N ALA A 157 -5.14 4.63 -5.63
CA ALA A 157 -4.79 5.98 -6.10
C ALA A 157 -5.43 7.08 -5.24
N ILE A 158 -6.72 6.92 -4.89
CA ILE A 158 -7.45 7.84 -4.00
C ILE A 158 -6.80 7.88 -2.63
N LYS A 159 -6.52 6.73 -2.02
CA LYS A 159 -5.82 6.61 -0.72
C LYS A 159 -4.49 7.36 -0.69
N GLN A 160 -3.76 7.36 -1.81
CA GLN A 160 -2.47 8.06 -1.94
C GLN A 160 -2.59 9.59 -2.06
N LYS A 161 -3.80 10.15 -2.19
CA LYS A 161 -4.01 11.59 -2.42
C LYS A 161 -5.00 12.23 -1.46
N VAL A 162 -5.94 11.46 -0.94
CA VAL A 162 -7.03 11.91 -0.08
C VAL A 162 -7.07 11.00 1.15
N SER A 163 -7.30 11.59 2.32
CA SER A 163 -7.56 10.82 3.53
C SER A 163 -8.96 10.22 3.47
N VAL A 164 -9.04 8.95 3.10
CA VAL A 164 -10.26 8.15 3.09
C VAL A 164 -10.12 6.98 4.05
N SER A 165 -11.21 6.65 4.75
CA SER A 165 -11.25 5.49 5.64
C SER A 165 -11.49 4.24 4.80
N LEU A 166 -10.57 3.28 4.83
CA LEU A 166 -10.59 2.10 3.96
C LEU A 166 -10.27 0.83 4.72
N ASP A 167 -10.88 -0.27 4.31
CA ASP A 167 -10.39 -1.63 4.56
C ASP A 167 -9.14 -1.88 3.71
N THR A 168 -7.99 -1.48 4.25
CA THR A 168 -6.68 -1.70 3.63
C THR A 168 -6.40 -3.19 3.42
N SER A 169 -6.96 -4.07 4.26
CA SER A 169 -6.77 -5.51 4.14
C SER A 169 -7.40 -6.02 2.87
N LYS A 170 -8.70 -5.79 2.72
CA LYS A 170 -9.44 -6.20 1.53
C LYS A 170 -8.87 -5.58 0.27
N LEU A 171 -8.47 -4.30 0.31
CA LEU A 171 -7.82 -3.64 -0.81
C LEU A 171 -6.51 -4.34 -1.19
N SER A 172 -5.64 -4.62 -0.21
CA SER A 172 -4.35 -5.26 -0.46
C SER A 172 -4.50 -6.70 -0.96
N GLN A 173 -5.46 -7.45 -0.43
CA GLN A 173 -5.80 -8.81 -0.83
C GLN A 173 -6.35 -8.83 -2.28
N ASP A 174 -7.29 -7.94 -2.60
CA ASP A 174 -7.86 -7.84 -3.95
C ASP A 174 -6.77 -7.45 -4.97
N LEU A 175 -5.95 -6.44 -4.68
CA LEU A 175 -4.81 -6.07 -5.55
C LEU A 175 -3.85 -7.25 -5.76
N THR A 176 -3.50 -7.97 -4.69
CA THR A 176 -2.63 -9.16 -4.77
C THR A 176 -3.28 -10.25 -5.62
N ASN A 177 -4.57 -10.53 -5.43
CA ASN A 177 -5.32 -11.54 -6.17
C ASN A 177 -5.41 -11.20 -7.66
N TYR A 178 -5.72 -9.95 -8.01
CA TYR A 178 -5.76 -9.52 -9.41
C TYR A 178 -4.38 -9.64 -10.06
N ASN A 179 -3.33 -9.14 -9.42
CA ASN A 179 -1.96 -9.28 -9.90
C ASN A 179 -1.58 -10.75 -10.13
N ASN A 180 -1.89 -11.63 -9.17
CA ASN A 180 -1.59 -13.06 -9.28
C ASN A 180 -2.38 -13.76 -10.38
N SER A 181 -3.68 -13.46 -10.53
CA SER A 181 -4.50 -14.04 -11.61
C SER A 181 -4.03 -13.61 -13.01
N PHE A 182 -3.53 -12.37 -13.14
CA PHE A 182 -3.03 -11.82 -14.40
C PHE A 182 -1.72 -12.47 -14.88
N LYS A 183 -0.84 -12.91 -13.97
CA LYS A 183 0.48 -13.48 -14.31
C LYS A 183 0.43 -14.59 -15.36
N SER A 184 -0.59 -15.44 -15.30
CA SER A 184 -0.78 -16.54 -16.25
C SER A 184 -0.93 -16.09 -17.71
N ALA A 185 -1.36 -14.85 -17.94
CA ALA A 185 -1.55 -14.25 -19.26
C ALA A 185 -0.55 -13.12 -19.56
N LEU A 186 0.50 -12.98 -18.73
CA LEU A 186 1.45 -11.88 -18.83
C LEU A 186 2.17 -11.86 -20.19
N SER A 187 2.58 -13.03 -20.72
CA SER A 187 3.23 -13.15 -22.03
C SER A 187 2.31 -12.74 -23.19
N ALA A 188 1.00 -12.95 -23.05
CA ALA A 188 0.02 -12.49 -24.04
C ALA A 188 -0.11 -10.97 -24.03
N SER A 189 -0.10 -10.35 -22.85
CA SER A 189 -0.06 -8.88 -22.73
C SER A 189 1.25 -8.30 -23.27
N PHE A 190 2.37 -8.99 -23.07
CA PHE A 190 3.66 -8.61 -23.64
C PHE A 190 3.59 -8.64 -25.17
N LEU A 191 3.11 -9.73 -25.77
CA LEU A 191 2.95 -9.86 -27.22
C LEU A 191 2.09 -8.74 -27.81
N ALA A 192 0.96 -8.41 -27.17
CA ALA A 192 0.11 -7.32 -27.63
C ALA A 192 0.86 -5.98 -27.70
N VAL A 193 1.62 -5.63 -26.65
CA VAL A 193 2.39 -4.38 -26.59
C VAL A 193 3.58 -4.42 -27.54
N PHE A 194 4.22 -5.58 -27.70
CA PHE A 194 5.28 -5.80 -28.69
C PHE A 194 4.82 -5.46 -30.12
N GLU A 195 3.61 -5.91 -30.49
CA GLU A 195 3.04 -5.68 -31.82
C GLU A 195 2.52 -4.24 -32.04
N THR A 196 2.08 -3.56 -30.98
CA THR A 196 1.26 -2.34 -31.14
C THR A 196 1.67 -1.15 -30.28
N GLY A 197 2.23 -1.37 -29.09
CA GLY A 197 2.37 -0.37 -28.03
C GLY A 197 3.79 0.13 -27.81
N TYR A 198 4.82 -0.68 -28.10
CA TYR A 198 6.22 -0.29 -28.00
C TYR A 198 6.75 0.10 -29.39
N PRO A 199 7.05 1.39 -29.66
CA PRO A 199 7.37 1.85 -31.01
C PRO A 199 8.55 1.11 -31.68
N PRO A 200 9.68 0.82 -31.01
CA PRO A 200 10.78 0.10 -31.64
C PRO A 200 10.36 -1.24 -32.24
N THR A 201 9.71 -2.11 -31.47
CA THR A 201 9.30 -3.43 -31.95
C THR A 201 8.11 -3.36 -32.90
N SER A 202 7.11 -2.53 -32.61
CA SER A 202 5.91 -2.43 -33.45
C SER A 202 6.20 -1.87 -34.84
N ILE A 203 7.14 -0.92 -34.98
CA ILE A 203 7.58 -0.41 -36.29
C ILE A 203 8.31 -1.50 -37.07
N ALA A 204 9.26 -2.20 -36.44
CA ALA A 204 10.00 -3.28 -37.09
C ALA A 204 9.08 -4.46 -37.48
N PHE A 205 8.15 -4.82 -36.60
CA PHE A 205 7.13 -5.84 -36.86
C PHE A 205 6.23 -5.48 -38.05
N ARG A 206 5.67 -4.26 -38.07
CA ARG A 206 4.83 -3.79 -39.19
C ARG A 206 5.58 -3.73 -40.52
N ALA A 207 6.88 -3.43 -40.49
CA ALA A 207 7.70 -3.44 -41.69
C ALA A 207 7.83 -4.84 -42.29
N ILE A 208 7.89 -5.89 -41.45
CA ILE A 208 7.83 -7.29 -41.91
C ILE A 208 6.41 -7.66 -42.34
N GLU A 209 5.39 -7.29 -41.57
CA GLU A 209 3.98 -7.55 -41.90
C GLU A 209 3.59 -7.01 -43.28
N ALA A 210 4.04 -5.79 -43.61
CA ALA A 210 3.79 -5.13 -44.89
C ALA A 210 4.37 -5.87 -46.11
N THR A 211 5.30 -6.81 -45.91
CA THR A 211 5.86 -7.64 -46.99
C THR A 211 4.94 -8.81 -47.37
N GLY A 212 4.03 -9.22 -46.48
CA GLY A 212 3.28 -10.47 -46.60
C GLY A 212 4.10 -11.74 -46.33
N GLU A 213 5.38 -11.64 -45.97
CA GLU A 213 6.30 -12.77 -45.80
C GLU A 213 6.56 -13.14 -44.32
N MET A 214 5.63 -12.85 -43.40
CA MET A 214 5.80 -13.11 -41.96
C MET A 214 6.19 -14.56 -41.65
N LYS A 215 5.54 -15.53 -42.30
CA LYS A 215 5.86 -16.95 -42.12
C LYS A 215 7.31 -17.26 -42.51
N GLN A 216 7.80 -16.70 -43.62
CA GLN A 216 9.18 -16.88 -44.03
C GLN A 216 10.15 -16.21 -43.05
N ALA A 217 9.83 -15.00 -42.59
CA ALA A 217 10.62 -14.33 -41.56
C ALA A 217 10.69 -15.15 -40.26
N SER A 218 9.60 -15.79 -39.86
CA SER A 218 9.56 -16.69 -38.69
C SER A 218 10.50 -17.90 -38.87
N LEU A 219 10.56 -18.50 -40.06
CA LEU A 219 11.42 -19.64 -40.36
C LEU A 219 12.91 -19.25 -40.40
N VAL A 220 13.21 -18.07 -40.93
CA VAL A 220 14.57 -17.51 -40.94
C VAL A 220 15.04 -17.24 -39.51
N LEU A 221 14.20 -16.62 -38.68
CA LEU A 221 14.53 -16.39 -37.26
C LEU A 221 14.69 -17.71 -36.51
N TYR A 222 13.80 -18.67 -36.73
CA TYR A 222 13.88 -20.01 -36.15
C TYR A 222 15.21 -20.71 -36.49
N SER A 223 15.60 -20.69 -37.77
CA SER A 223 16.88 -21.25 -38.22
C SER A 223 18.08 -20.52 -37.60
N ALA A 224 18.01 -19.19 -37.47
CA ALA A 224 19.09 -18.39 -36.90
C ALA A 224 19.33 -18.70 -35.41
N ILE A 225 18.27 -19.01 -34.65
CA ILE A 225 18.35 -19.41 -33.24
C ILE A 225 19.00 -20.80 -33.09
N ALA A 226 18.78 -21.70 -34.05
CA ALA A 226 19.40 -23.03 -34.05
C ALA A 226 20.92 -23.02 -34.37
N ASP A 227 21.50 -21.86 -34.71
CA ASP A 227 22.91 -21.76 -35.04
C ASP A 227 23.81 -22.00 -33.80
N GLY A 228 24.84 -22.83 -33.98
CA GLY A 228 25.73 -23.25 -32.88
C GLY A 228 26.49 -22.10 -32.21
N GLN A 229 26.79 -21.01 -32.94
CA GLN A 229 27.47 -19.86 -32.37
C GLN A 229 26.55 -19.04 -31.47
N PHE A 230 25.27 -18.89 -31.84
CA PHE A 230 24.27 -18.27 -30.97
C PHE A 230 24.07 -19.09 -29.69
N THR A 231 23.89 -20.41 -29.85
CA THR A 231 23.74 -21.36 -28.74
C THR A 231 24.90 -21.27 -27.73
N ALA A 232 26.14 -21.26 -28.21
CA ALA A 232 27.32 -21.16 -27.34
C ALA A 232 27.32 -19.87 -26.50
N ASN A 233 26.93 -18.74 -27.07
CA ASN A 233 26.94 -17.45 -26.38
C ASN A 233 25.83 -17.32 -25.33
N ILE A 234 24.61 -17.78 -25.64
CA ILE A 234 23.53 -17.83 -24.64
C ILE A 234 23.91 -18.77 -23.50
N ASN A 235 24.46 -19.96 -23.81
CA ASN A 235 24.91 -20.90 -22.80
C ASN A 235 26.00 -20.31 -21.91
N GLN A 236 26.93 -19.55 -22.47
CA GLN A 236 27.95 -18.83 -21.70
C GLN A 236 27.32 -17.77 -20.80
N GLY A 237 26.37 -16.99 -21.33
CA GLY A 237 25.66 -15.96 -20.58
C GLY A 237 24.91 -16.51 -19.37
N ILE A 238 24.23 -17.65 -19.55
CA ILE A 238 23.56 -18.40 -18.47
C ILE A 238 24.59 -18.97 -17.49
N SER A 239 25.70 -19.53 -17.96
CA SER A 239 26.70 -20.17 -17.09
C SER A 239 27.53 -19.17 -16.26
N THR A 240 27.56 -17.89 -16.66
CA THR A 240 28.26 -16.82 -15.93
C THR A 240 27.56 -16.44 -14.62
N GLY A 241 26.23 -16.64 -14.53
CA GLY A 241 25.44 -16.23 -13.37
C GLY A 241 25.14 -14.72 -13.34
N GLY A 242 24.37 -14.30 -12.35
CA GLY A 242 24.05 -12.89 -12.08
C GLY A 242 23.33 -12.19 -13.24
N ASP A 243 23.69 -10.93 -13.50
CA ASP A 243 23.05 -10.09 -14.52
C ASP A 243 23.14 -10.68 -15.94
N SER A 244 24.24 -11.37 -16.25
CA SER A 244 24.42 -12.04 -17.53
C SER A 244 23.36 -13.13 -17.77
N THR A 245 22.98 -13.87 -16.71
CA THR A 245 21.90 -14.87 -16.79
C THR A 245 20.55 -14.20 -16.99
N ASN A 246 20.24 -13.14 -16.24
CA ASN A 246 18.99 -12.39 -16.41
C ASN A 246 18.86 -11.83 -17.84
N ALA A 247 19.95 -11.26 -18.38
CA ALA A 247 20.01 -10.76 -19.75
C ALA A 247 19.76 -11.87 -20.79
N ALA A 248 20.41 -13.03 -20.62
CA ALA A 248 20.25 -14.16 -21.54
C ALA A 248 18.84 -14.75 -21.50
N THR A 249 18.27 -14.94 -20.29
CA THR A 249 16.88 -15.40 -20.10
C THR A 249 15.88 -14.44 -20.74
N TRP A 250 16.05 -13.13 -20.51
CA TRP A 250 15.23 -12.08 -21.09
C TRP A 250 15.30 -12.07 -22.62
N PHE A 251 16.50 -12.21 -23.18
CA PHE A 251 16.69 -12.24 -24.61
C PHE A 251 16.00 -13.45 -25.24
N LEU A 252 16.12 -14.65 -24.65
CA LEU A 252 15.39 -15.84 -25.09
C LEU A 252 13.87 -15.64 -25.04
N PHE A 253 13.34 -15.07 -23.95
CA PHE A 253 11.92 -14.77 -23.84
C PHE A 253 11.43 -13.86 -24.98
N ASN A 254 12.17 -12.79 -25.29
CA ASN A 254 11.85 -11.90 -26.40
C ASN A 254 11.87 -12.61 -27.77
N LEU A 255 12.79 -13.57 -27.96
CA LEU A 255 12.81 -14.38 -29.19
C LEU A 255 11.61 -15.31 -29.31
N TRP A 256 11.12 -15.88 -28.20
CA TRP A 256 9.88 -16.67 -28.19
C TRP A 256 8.67 -15.81 -28.56
N ILE A 257 8.60 -14.59 -28.01
CA ILE A 257 7.57 -13.60 -28.37
C ILE A 257 7.69 -13.23 -29.85
N ALA A 258 8.88 -12.95 -30.36
CA ALA A 258 9.09 -12.57 -31.76
C ALA A 258 8.69 -13.71 -32.72
N LEU A 259 9.04 -14.97 -32.42
CA LEU A 259 8.58 -16.12 -33.21
C LEU A 259 7.05 -16.22 -33.20
N LYS A 260 6.41 -16.03 -32.04
CA LYS A 260 4.95 -16.06 -31.91
C LYS A 260 4.29 -14.93 -32.71
N ALA A 261 4.82 -13.71 -32.61
CA ALA A 261 4.34 -12.53 -33.34
C ALA A 261 4.42 -12.74 -34.86
N LEU A 262 5.52 -13.32 -35.35
CA LEU A 262 5.72 -13.64 -36.77
C LEU A 262 4.87 -14.84 -37.26
N GLY A 263 4.02 -15.41 -36.41
CA GLY A 263 3.10 -16.48 -36.77
C GLY A 263 3.71 -17.88 -36.76
N TYR A 264 4.77 -18.13 -35.98
CA TYR A 264 5.29 -19.48 -35.81
C TYR A 264 4.32 -20.35 -34.99
N ASP A 265 3.83 -21.45 -35.57
CA ASP A 265 2.69 -22.21 -35.06
C ASP A 265 2.94 -22.88 -33.69
N ASN A 266 4.17 -23.39 -33.46
CA ASN A 266 4.48 -24.19 -32.26
C ASN A 266 5.83 -23.83 -31.65
N VAL A 267 5.87 -22.70 -30.92
CA VAL A 267 7.07 -22.23 -30.23
C VAL A 267 7.57 -23.23 -29.17
N ASP A 268 6.68 -23.98 -28.51
CA ASP A 268 7.08 -25.02 -27.53
C ASP A 268 7.90 -26.16 -28.18
N ALA A 269 7.50 -26.59 -29.38
CA ALA A 269 8.26 -27.56 -30.15
C ALA A 269 9.62 -27.00 -30.57
N ALA A 270 9.67 -25.72 -30.96
CA ALA A 270 10.93 -25.04 -31.27
C ALA A 270 11.87 -25.01 -30.04
N ILE A 271 11.38 -24.60 -28.87
CA ILE A 271 12.14 -24.61 -27.61
C ILE A 271 12.71 -25.99 -27.32
N THR A 272 11.88 -27.03 -27.41
CA THR A 272 12.30 -28.42 -27.21
C THR A 272 13.42 -28.82 -28.18
N GLN A 273 13.31 -28.42 -29.44
CA GLN A 273 14.31 -28.71 -30.44
C GLN A 273 15.63 -27.97 -30.22
N TYR A 274 15.59 -26.69 -29.85
CA TYR A 274 16.83 -25.96 -29.51
C TYR A 274 17.54 -26.58 -28.31
N LYS A 275 16.78 -27.05 -27.30
CA LYS A 275 17.34 -27.82 -26.18
C LYS A 275 18.02 -29.10 -26.64
N ASN A 276 17.40 -29.84 -27.56
CA ASN A 276 18.01 -31.03 -28.16
C ASN A 276 19.28 -30.70 -28.97
N HIS A 277 19.40 -29.48 -29.49
CA HIS A 277 20.62 -28.96 -30.12
C HIS A 277 21.62 -28.30 -29.14
N GLY A 278 21.40 -28.44 -27.83
CA GLY A 278 22.33 -28.02 -26.79
C GLY A 278 22.11 -26.60 -26.25
N LEU A 279 21.03 -25.90 -26.62
CA LEU A 279 20.66 -24.63 -25.99
C LEU A 279 20.19 -24.87 -24.56
N LYS A 280 20.86 -24.22 -23.60
CA LYS A 280 20.39 -24.14 -22.21
C LYS A 280 19.23 -23.15 -22.17
N VAL A 281 18.06 -23.65 -21.80
CA VAL A 281 16.85 -22.84 -21.64
C VAL A 281 16.48 -22.84 -20.15
N PRO A 282 16.47 -21.69 -19.48
CA PRO A 282 16.02 -21.55 -18.09
C PRO A 282 14.55 -22.00 -17.93
N ILE A 283 14.20 -22.54 -16.76
CA ILE A 283 12.89 -23.16 -16.51
C ILE A 283 11.73 -22.18 -16.68
N GLU A 284 11.98 -20.90 -16.42
CA GLU A 284 11.03 -19.79 -16.51
C GLU A 284 10.59 -19.52 -17.95
N VAL A 285 11.48 -19.77 -18.91
CA VAL A 285 11.27 -19.55 -20.35
C VAL A 285 11.33 -20.85 -21.16
N ASP A 286 11.17 -21.99 -20.48
CA ASP A 286 11.11 -23.31 -21.09
C ASP A 286 9.74 -23.54 -21.77
N SER A 287 9.62 -24.64 -22.50
CA SER A 287 8.39 -25.07 -23.18
C SER A 287 7.21 -25.06 -22.19
N ARG A 288 6.06 -24.51 -22.63
CA ARG A 288 4.86 -24.20 -21.84
C ARG A 288 5.04 -23.04 -20.86
N SER A 289 6.11 -23.05 -20.05
CA SER A 289 6.36 -22.04 -19.02
C SER A 289 6.40 -20.61 -19.59
N TRP A 290 7.09 -20.40 -20.72
CA TRP A 290 7.25 -19.06 -21.28
C TRP A 290 5.93 -18.36 -21.64
N TRP A 291 4.87 -19.11 -21.98
CA TRP A 291 3.58 -18.54 -22.39
C TRP A 291 2.58 -18.42 -21.22
N THR A 292 2.64 -19.34 -20.25
CA THR A 292 1.65 -19.43 -19.15
C THR A 292 2.13 -18.78 -17.85
N GLY A 293 2.93 -17.71 -17.94
CA GLY A 293 3.37 -16.95 -16.76
C GLY A 293 4.57 -17.54 -16.01
N GLY A 294 5.42 -18.32 -16.67
CA GLY A 294 6.67 -18.82 -16.09
C GLY A 294 7.73 -17.74 -15.88
N TYR A 295 7.74 -16.69 -16.71
CA TYR A 295 8.71 -15.59 -16.63
C TYR A 295 8.06 -14.27 -16.25
N ILE A 296 8.03 -14.00 -14.94
CA ILE A 296 7.33 -12.85 -14.32
C ILE A 296 8.26 -11.80 -13.72
N SER A 297 9.58 -12.06 -13.66
CA SER A 297 10.53 -11.23 -12.89
C SER A 297 10.68 -9.79 -13.40
N TRP A 298 10.29 -9.55 -14.65
CA TRP A 298 10.29 -8.22 -15.27
C TRP A 298 9.04 -7.41 -14.96
N TYR A 299 7.92 -8.08 -14.63
CA TYR A 299 6.64 -7.43 -14.41
C TYR A 299 6.57 -6.85 -13.00
N SER A 300 6.17 -5.59 -12.94
CA SER A 300 5.84 -4.94 -11.69
C SER A 300 4.32 -4.82 -11.60
N PRO A 301 3.69 -5.31 -10.51
CA PRO A 301 2.27 -5.12 -10.21
C PRO A 301 1.73 -3.72 -10.50
N LEU A 302 0.48 -3.63 -10.95
CA LEU A 302 -0.21 -2.34 -11.03
C LEU A 302 -0.62 -1.90 -9.62
N SER A 303 -0.50 -0.61 -9.37
CA SER A 303 -0.95 0.05 -8.14
C SER A 303 -1.55 1.42 -8.47
N GLY A 304 -2.05 2.13 -7.45
CA GLY A 304 -2.63 3.46 -7.64
C GLY A 304 -1.72 4.45 -8.35
N ALA A 305 -0.40 4.24 -8.27
CA ALA A 305 0.60 5.01 -9.01
C ALA A 305 0.35 5.02 -10.54
N ASP A 306 -0.24 3.96 -11.10
CA ASP A 306 -0.47 3.82 -12.54
C ASP A 306 -1.71 4.57 -13.04
N LEU A 307 -2.63 4.98 -12.15
CA LEU A 307 -3.84 5.74 -12.51
C LEU A 307 -3.82 7.19 -12.03
N ILE A 308 -2.94 7.55 -11.09
CA ILE A 308 -2.86 8.92 -10.54
C ILE A 308 -2.69 9.97 -11.64
N ALA A 309 -1.84 9.73 -12.64
CA ALA A 309 -1.55 10.74 -13.66
C ALA A 309 -2.81 11.21 -14.41
N GLU A 310 -3.72 10.28 -14.72
CA GLU A 310 -4.97 10.56 -15.42
C GLU A 310 -6.10 10.99 -14.48
N ALA A 311 -6.20 10.37 -13.29
CA ALA A 311 -7.30 10.61 -12.36
C ALA A 311 -7.08 11.78 -11.38
N SER A 312 -5.86 12.32 -11.27
CA SER A 312 -5.49 13.25 -10.19
C SER A 312 -6.37 14.48 -10.09
N ALA A 313 -6.87 15.01 -11.20
CA ALA A 313 -7.72 16.20 -11.19
C ALA A 313 -9.03 15.94 -10.43
N THR A 314 -9.67 14.80 -10.73
CA THR A 314 -10.96 14.41 -10.13
C THR A 314 -10.80 13.87 -8.71
N ILE A 315 -9.70 13.18 -8.42
CA ILE A 315 -9.43 12.64 -7.07
C ILE A 315 -9.52 13.74 -6.00
N THR A 316 -8.99 14.93 -6.29
CA THR A 316 -9.02 16.07 -5.36
C THR A 316 -10.11 17.10 -5.67
N ALA A 317 -10.95 16.85 -6.68
CA ALA A 317 -11.99 17.79 -7.08
C ALA A 317 -13.13 17.82 -6.05
N ALA A 318 -13.68 19.01 -5.83
CA ALA A 318 -14.95 19.13 -5.14
C ALA A 318 -16.07 18.59 -6.05
N MET A 319 -17.02 17.88 -5.45
CA MET A 319 -18.20 17.35 -6.14
C MET A 319 -19.35 18.33 -5.98
N PRO A 320 -19.89 18.87 -7.09
CA PRO A 320 -21.04 19.77 -7.04
C PRO A 320 -22.32 18.98 -6.76
N GLU A 321 -23.11 19.50 -5.85
CA GLU A 321 -24.36 18.89 -5.39
C GLU A 321 -25.42 19.96 -5.14
N GLU A 322 -26.67 19.52 -5.12
CA GLU A 322 -27.82 20.29 -4.66
C GLU A 322 -28.31 19.69 -3.34
N GLU A 323 -28.31 20.48 -2.29
CA GLU A 323 -28.85 20.13 -0.97
C GLU A 323 -30.30 20.61 -0.87
N LEU A 324 -31.21 19.69 -0.55
CA LEU A 324 -32.60 19.97 -0.23
C LEU A 324 -32.83 19.78 1.27
N THR A 325 -32.98 20.87 2.00
CA THR A 325 -33.22 20.85 3.45
C THR A 325 -34.70 21.09 3.76
N VAL A 326 -35.35 20.13 4.42
CA VAL A 326 -36.71 20.26 4.95
C VAL A 326 -36.64 20.54 6.44
N PHE A 327 -37.18 21.66 6.92
CA PHE A 327 -37.28 21.97 8.35
C PHE A 327 -38.68 21.63 8.87
N SER A 328 -38.83 20.96 10.02
CA SER A 328 -40.15 20.68 10.58
C SER A 328 -40.79 21.97 11.10
N GLY A 329 -42.06 22.14 10.73
CA GLY A 329 -42.79 23.40 10.87
C GLY A 329 -42.68 24.34 9.66
N SER A 330 -41.77 24.10 8.70
CA SER A 330 -41.75 24.80 7.42
C SER A 330 -42.43 23.97 6.34
N PRO A 331 -43.46 24.50 5.63
CA PRO A 331 -44.03 23.83 4.47
C PRO A 331 -43.14 23.93 3.21
N TYR A 332 -42.06 24.72 3.26
CA TYR A 332 -41.18 24.97 2.11
C TYR A 332 -39.78 24.38 2.37
N PRO A 333 -39.31 23.44 1.53
CA PRO A 333 -37.92 23.02 1.55
C PRO A 333 -37.02 24.13 1.02
N ALA A 334 -35.81 24.24 1.57
CA ALA A 334 -34.75 25.11 1.06
C ALA A 334 -33.83 24.30 0.14
N THR A 335 -33.47 24.87 -1.00
CA THR A 335 -32.57 24.24 -1.97
C THR A 335 -31.33 25.10 -2.15
N THR A 336 -30.14 24.51 -1.98
CA THR A 336 -28.87 25.23 -2.10
C THR A 336 -27.83 24.41 -2.85
N ASN A 337 -27.04 25.05 -3.72
CA ASN A 337 -25.89 24.40 -4.34
C ASN A 337 -24.74 24.33 -3.34
N VAL A 338 -24.21 23.13 -3.14
CA VAL A 338 -23.07 22.85 -2.28
C VAL A 338 -21.96 22.17 -3.07
N ASN A 339 -20.74 22.23 -2.54
CA ASN A 339 -19.59 21.54 -3.12
C ASN A 339 -18.93 20.71 -2.04
N THR A 340 -18.98 19.39 -2.16
CA THR A 340 -18.32 18.48 -1.21
C THR A 340 -16.85 18.34 -1.61
N PRO A 341 -15.88 18.84 -0.81
CA PRO A 341 -14.45 18.71 -1.12
C PRO A 341 -14.04 17.24 -1.25
N ASN A 342 -13.25 16.90 -2.27
CA ASN A 342 -12.91 15.51 -2.62
C ASN A 342 -14.14 14.60 -2.81
N GLY A 343 -15.32 15.16 -3.10
CA GLY A 343 -16.59 14.44 -3.03
C GLY A 343 -16.67 13.26 -4.01
N TYR A 344 -16.01 13.33 -5.17
CA TYR A 344 -15.92 12.18 -6.08
C TYR A 344 -15.19 11.00 -5.45
N SER A 345 -14.11 11.26 -4.72
CA SER A 345 -13.31 10.23 -4.03
C SER A 345 -14.08 9.61 -2.86
N TYR A 346 -14.78 10.43 -2.07
CA TYR A 346 -15.61 9.95 -0.98
C TYR A 346 -16.85 9.19 -1.48
N SER A 347 -17.49 9.70 -2.53
CA SER A 347 -18.56 8.97 -3.22
C SER A 347 -18.05 7.62 -3.74
N PHE A 348 -16.90 7.56 -4.38
CA PHE A 348 -16.34 6.31 -4.86
C PHE A 348 -15.98 5.32 -3.74
N SER A 349 -15.46 5.81 -2.60
CA SER A 349 -14.78 4.97 -1.59
C SER A 349 -15.54 4.77 -0.28
N ASN A 350 -16.54 5.61 0.02
CA ASN A 350 -17.20 5.62 1.34
C ASN A 350 -18.71 5.37 1.28
N TRP A 351 -19.42 5.77 0.23
CA TRP A 351 -20.89 5.62 0.21
C TRP A 351 -21.52 5.30 -1.15
N GLY A 352 -20.78 5.40 -2.25
CA GLY A 352 -21.29 5.11 -3.57
C GLY A 352 -21.32 3.63 -3.91
N SER A 353 -21.93 3.31 -5.05
CA SER A 353 -22.17 1.93 -5.49
C SER A 353 -20.91 1.11 -5.81
N LEU A 354 -19.75 1.77 -5.94
CA LEU A 354 -18.45 1.12 -6.16
C LEU A 354 -17.60 1.02 -4.89
N ASN A 355 -18.12 1.46 -3.75
CA ASN A 355 -17.46 1.29 -2.48
C ASN A 355 -17.40 -0.19 -2.09
N ARG A 356 -16.20 -0.77 -2.15
CA ARG A 356 -15.93 -2.19 -1.81
C ARG A 356 -15.05 -2.36 -0.57
N TYR A 357 -14.57 -1.27 0.01
CA TYR A 357 -13.47 -1.27 0.96
C TYR A 357 -13.86 -0.50 2.23
N LEU A 358 -15.07 -0.73 2.74
CA LEU A 358 -15.50 -0.16 4.00
C LEU A 358 -14.75 -0.80 5.17
N PRO A 359 -14.06 -0.01 6.01
CA PRO A 359 -13.34 -0.56 7.15
C PRO A 359 -14.30 -1.14 8.20
N HIS A 360 -13.90 -2.24 8.83
CA HIS A 360 -14.63 -2.82 9.95
C HIS A 360 -14.46 -1.98 11.23
N SER A 361 -15.53 -1.80 12.01
CA SER A 361 -15.52 -1.06 13.28
C SER A 361 -14.92 -1.92 14.40
N SER A 362 -13.91 -1.45 15.13
CA SER A 362 -13.30 -2.08 16.34
C SER A 362 -13.00 -3.57 16.32
N SER A 363 -12.37 -4.04 17.38
CA SER A 363 -12.24 -5.45 17.60
C SER A 363 -12.38 -5.85 19.07
N CYS A 364 -13.02 -7.01 19.27
CA CYS A 364 -13.72 -7.40 20.47
C CYS A 364 -14.04 -8.91 20.41
N PHE A 365 -14.68 -9.41 21.47
CA PHE A 365 -15.21 -10.77 21.58
C PHE A 365 -16.74 -10.80 21.61
N GLY A 366 -17.34 -11.79 20.94
CA GLY A 366 -18.75 -12.11 21.07
C GLY A 366 -19.11 -12.68 22.44
N LYS A 367 -20.39 -12.55 22.80
CA LYS A 367 -20.98 -13.14 24.00
C LYS A 367 -20.66 -14.63 24.13
N GLY A 368 -20.55 -15.11 25.37
CA GLY A 368 -20.22 -16.50 25.70
C GLY A 368 -18.73 -16.83 25.66
N THR A 369 -17.88 -15.92 25.18
CA THR A 369 -16.41 -16.08 25.27
C THR A 369 -16.00 -16.17 26.74
N LEU A 370 -15.34 -17.26 27.14
CA LEU A 370 -14.94 -17.43 28.54
C LEU A 370 -13.61 -16.71 28.82
N VAL A 371 -13.57 -15.99 29.93
CA VAL A 371 -12.38 -15.31 30.48
C VAL A 371 -11.89 -16.11 31.68
N LEU A 372 -10.58 -16.34 31.75
CA LEU A 372 -9.95 -17.01 32.90
C LEU A 372 -9.75 -16.01 34.05
N MET A 373 -10.44 -16.26 35.15
CA MET A 373 -10.41 -15.44 36.35
C MET A 373 -9.13 -15.67 37.16
N ALA A 374 -8.78 -14.73 38.03
CA ALA A 374 -7.57 -14.81 38.85
C ALA A 374 -7.55 -15.99 39.84
N ASP A 375 -8.73 -16.48 40.24
CA ASP A 375 -8.89 -17.65 41.11
C ASP A 375 -8.87 -18.99 40.33
N GLY A 376 -8.70 -18.93 39.01
CA GLY A 376 -8.70 -20.09 38.12
C GLY A 376 -10.09 -20.52 37.62
N SER A 377 -11.16 -19.86 38.04
CA SER A 377 -12.50 -20.07 37.49
C SER A 377 -12.66 -19.47 36.10
N ALA A 378 -13.70 -19.87 35.37
CA ALA A 378 -14.05 -19.32 34.06
C ALA A 378 -15.32 -18.48 34.17
N LYS A 379 -15.34 -17.29 33.60
CA LYS A 379 -16.52 -16.41 33.58
C LYS A 379 -16.78 -15.92 32.16
N PRO A 380 -18.03 -15.98 31.67
CA PRO A 380 -18.34 -15.45 30.34
C PRO A 380 -18.13 -13.93 30.30
N ILE A 381 -17.60 -13.42 29.19
CA ILE A 381 -17.11 -12.04 29.07
C ILE A 381 -18.21 -11.01 29.31
N GLU A 382 -19.45 -11.29 28.90
CA GLU A 382 -20.60 -10.41 29.13
C GLU A 382 -20.99 -10.28 30.61
N SER A 383 -20.56 -11.23 31.45
CA SER A 383 -20.80 -11.23 32.89
C SER A 383 -19.66 -10.62 33.70
N ILE A 384 -18.51 -10.31 33.07
CA ILE A 384 -17.39 -9.62 33.71
C ILE A 384 -17.86 -8.24 34.15
N GLN A 385 -17.42 -7.83 35.34
CA GLN A 385 -17.69 -6.52 35.91
C GLN A 385 -16.39 -5.78 36.17
N ILE A 386 -16.46 -4.45 36.11
CA ILE A 386 -15.36 -3.60 36.56
C ILE A 386 -15.07 -3.93 38.02
N GLY A 387 -13.80 -4.17 38.33
CA GLY A 387 -13.38 -4.66 39.65
C GLY A 387 -13.09 -6.16 39.73
N ASP A 388 -13.61 -6.95 38.78
CA ASP A 388 -13.27 -8.37 38.71
C ASP A 388 -11.77 -8.55 38.49
N LYS A 389 -11.18 -9.60 39.10
CA LYS A 389 -9.78 -9.95 38.89
C LYS A 389 -9.67 -11.09 37.89
N VAL A 390 -8.98 -10.83 36.79
CA VAL A 390 -8.67 -11.83 35.76
C VAL A 390 -7.21 -12.26 35.84
N LEU A 391 -6.91 -13.44 35.32
CA LEU A 391 -5.53 -13.88 35.21
C LEU A 391 -4.85 -13.13 34.07
N SER A 392 -3.61 -12.66 34.31
CA SER A 392 -2.76 -12.05 33.29
C SER A 392 -1.37 -12.68 33.27
N ASN A 393 -0.63 -12.49 32.17
CA ASN A 393 0.80 -12.84 32.08
C ASN A 393 1.69 -12.14 33.13
N LEU A 394 1.20 -11.09 33.79
CA LEU A 394 1.90 -10.35 34.85
C LEU A 394 1.30 -10.61 36.25
N GLY A 395 0.56 -11.71 36.42
CA GLY A 395 -0.19 -12.04 37.63
C GLY A 395 -1.63 -11.53 37.60
N PRO A 396 -2.43 -11.73 38.65
CA PRO A 396 -3.80 -11.22 38.72
C PRO A 396 -3.90 -9.72 38.44
N ARG A 397 -4.88 -9.30 37.63
CA ARG A 397 -5.16 -7.90 37.32
C ARG A 397 -6.64 -7.59 37.47
N GLN A 398 -6.94 -6.42 38.00
CA GLN A 398 -8.30 -5.90 38.04
C GLN A 398 -8.74 -5.44 36.64
N VAL A 399 -9.93 -5.83 36.23
CA VAL A 399 -10.64 -5.26 35.08
C VAL A 399 -11.03 -3.85 35.45
N VAL A 400 -10.55 -2.91 34.64
CA VAL A 400 -10.84 -1.51 34.84
C VAL A 400 -11.91 -1.09 33.83
N LEU A 401 -11.76 -1.29 32.53
CA LEU A 401 -12.79 -0.96 31.54
C LEU A 401 -13.38 -2.22 30.91
N ILE A 402 -14.65 -2.13 30.52
CA ILE A 402 -15.28 -3.10 29.62
C ILE A 402 -15.85 -2.33 28.43
N GLU A 403 -15.30 -2.55 27.25
CA GLU A 403 -15.88 -2.03 26.02
C GLU A 403 -17.09 -2.88 25.60
N LYS A 404 -18.13 -2.23 25.08
CA LYS A 404 -19.39 -2.89 24.67
C LYS A 404 -19.96 -2.36 23.35
N PRO A 405 -19.19 -2.24 22.25
CA PRO A 405 -19.73 -1.75 20.99
C PRO A 405 -20.68 -2.78 20.35
N LEU A 406 -21.57 -2.29 19.48
CA LEU A 406 -22.37 -3.15 18.61
C LEU A 406 -21.46 -3.92 17.64
N ARG A 407 -21.82 -5.18 17.37
CA ARG A 407 -21.15 -6.05 16.41
C ARG A 407 -21.21 -5.48 14.99
N ALA A 408 -22.26 -4.74 14.63
CA ALA A 408 -22.37 -3.99 13.38
C ALA A 408 -22.03 -4.85 12.13
N ASN A 409 -22.69 -6.00 11.99
CA ASN A 409 -22.52 -6.93 10.87
C ASN A 409 -21.12 -7.56 10.69
N ARG A 410 -20.20 -7.38 11.66
CA ARG A 410 -18.88 -8.01 11.61
C ARG A 410 -18.96 -9.53 11.69
N THR A 411 -18.17 -10.21 10.87
CA THR A 411 -17.90 -11.65 11.06
C THR A 411 -17.03 -11.85 12.30
N LEU A 412 -17.41 -12.80 13.15
CA LEU A 412 -16.58 -13.27 14.27
C LEU A 412 -15.94 -14.60 13.89
N TYR A 413 -14.82 -14.92 14.55
CA TYR A 413 -14.00 -16.07 14.24
C TYR A 413 -13.78 -16.89 15.50
N SER A 414 -13.99 -18.21 15.38
CA SER A 414 -13.65 -19.16 16.43
C SER A 414 -12.37 -19.92 16.10
N ILE A 415 -11.53 -20.13 17.11
CA ILE A 415 -10.25 -20.82 16.99
C ILE A 415 -10.36 -22.19 17.66
N ASN A 416 -9.89 -23.24 16.98
CA ASN A 416 -9.85 -24.62 17.48
C ASN A 416 -11.19 -25.15 18.02
N ASN A 417 -12.30 -24.71 17.40
CA ASN A 417 -13.68 -25.05 17.80
C ASN A 417 -14.01 -24.68 19.27
N LEU A 418 -13.26 -23.77 19.89
CA LEU A 418 -13.60 -23.22 21.19
C LEU A 418 -14.76 -22.22 21.07
N ASN A 419 -15.52 -22.07 22.17
CA ASN A 419 -16.50 -20.99 22.34
C ASN A 419 -15.77 -19.66 22.61
N LEU A 420 -15.00 -19.23 21.62
CA LEU A 420 -14.22 -18.00 21.57
C LEU A 420 -14.59 -17.34 20.25
N PHE A 421 -15.15 -16.14 20.28
CA PHE A 421 -15.62 -15.48 19.06
C PHE A 421 -14.97 -14.11 18.92
N ALA A 422 -13.83 -14.03 18.23
CA ALA A 422 -13.09 -12.78 18.08
C ALA A 422 -13.40 -12.11 16.73
N SER A 423 -13.43 -10.79 16.67
CA SER A 423 -13.40 -10.06 15.39
C SER A 423 -12.05 -10.20 14.69
N SER A 424 -11.99 -9.82 13.41
CA SER A 424 -10.82 -10.07 12.58
C SER A 424 -9.55 -9.36 13.04
N ALA A 425 -9.67 -8.17 13.62
CA ALA A 425 -8.52 -7.38 14.06
C ALA A 425 -7.99 -7.74 15.47
N HIS A 426 -8.58 -8.73 16.17
CA HIS A 426 -8.29 -8.88 17.60
C HIS A 426 -6.88 -9.43 17.82
N PRO A 427 -6.05 -8.79 18.66
CA PRO A 427 -4.67 -9.19 18.87
C PRO A 427 -4.52 -10.41 19.78
N PHE A 428 -4.16 -11.56 19.21
CA PHE A 428 -3.68 -12.75 19.92
C PHE A 428 -2.17 -12.70 20.13
N ARG A 429 -1.68 -13.23 21.24
CA ARG A 429 -0.24 -13.27 21.54
C ARG A 429 0.47 -14.42 20.86
N GLY A 430 1.54 -14.11 20.13
CA GLY A 430 2.47 -15.12 19.62
C GLY A 430 3.25 -15.83 20.74
N ALA A 431 3.48 -17.13 20.59
CA ALA A 431 4.37 -17.89 21.46
C ALA A 431 5.84 -17.82 21.04
N ASP A 432 6.11 -17.56 19.76
CA ASP A 432 7.48 -17.45 19.24
C ASP A 432 8.11 -16.11 19.63
N GLN A 433 9.29 -16.17 20.26
CA GLN A 433 10.04 -14.98 20.66
C GLN A 433 10.71 -14.28 19.47
N CYS A 434 10.93 -14.98 18.36
CA CYS A 434 11.53 -14.46 17.14
C CYS A 434 10.48 -13.98 16.11
N GLY A 435 9.24 -14.44 16.23
CA GLY A 435 8.12 -14.08 15.37
C GLY A 435 7.38 -12.82 15.81
N PRO A 436 6.29 -12.46 15.10
CA PRO A 436 5.42 -11.36 15.49
C PRO A 436 4.88 -11.57 16.91
N MET A 437 4.89 -10.50 17.70
CA MET A 437 4.35 -10.55 19.05
C MET A 437 2.82 -10.71 19.06
N ARG A 438 2.17 -10.22 18.01
CA ARG A 438 0.71 -10.24 17.85
C ARG A 438 0.32 -10.94 16.57
N TYR A 439 -0.79 -11.64 16.61
CA TYR A 439 -1.45 -12.24 15.47
C TYR A 439 -2.91 -11.81 15.44
N ALA A 440 -3.41 -11.47 14.27
CA ALA A 440 -4.82 -11.16 14.05
C ALA A 440 -5.28 -11.87 12.77
N ILE A 441 -6.56 -12.24 12.68
CA ILE A 441 -7.12 -12.81 11.45
C ILE A 441 -6.88 -11.84 10.28
N ASP A 442 -7.02 -10.55 10.56
CA ASP A 442 -6.71 -9.44 9.68
C ASP A 442 -5.66 -8.50 10.32
N PRO A 443 -4.38 -8.68 9.97
CA PRO A 443 -3.29 -7.82 10.44
C PRO A 443 -3.44 -6.35 10.05
N TRP A 444 -3.94 -6.07 8.84
CA TRP A 444 -4.10 -4.70 8.37
C TRP A 444 -5.14 -3.98 9.22
N ALA A 445 -6.28 -4.62 9.50
CA ALA A 445 -7.30 -4.02 10.36
C ALA A 445 -6.77 -3.70 11.76
N LEU A 446 -5.91 -4.54 12.35
CA LEU A 446 -5.26 -4.28 13.64
C LEU A 446 -4.29 -3.10 13.55
N ILE A 447 -3.38 -3.10 12.57
CA ILE A 447 -2.38 -2.05 12.41
C ILE A 447 -3.08 -0.71 12.11
N ASP A 448 -4.16 -0.72 11.32
CA ASP A 448 -4.95 0.45 10.92
C ASP A 448 -5.77 0.99 12.09
N GLY A 449 -6.40 0.10 12.85
CA GLY A 449 -7.15 0.47 14.05
C GLY A 449 -6.27 1.01 15.17
N ILE A 450 -5.11 0.39 15.39
CA ILE A 450 -4.22 0.67 16.53
C ILE A 450 -2.77 0.77 16.04
N PRO A 451 -2.41 1.85 15.33
CA PRO A 451 -1.08 2.01 14.76
C PRO A 451 0.05 1.97 15.79
N THR A 452 -0.24 2.20 17.07
CA THR A 452 0.74 2.15 18.16
C THR A 452 1.11 0.70 18.54
N MET A 453 0.39 -0.33 18.09
CA MET A 453 0.69 -1.73 18.40
C MET A 453 1.64 -2.44 17.41
N THR A 454 2.18 -1.73 16.42
CA THR A 454 3.00 -2.33 15.33
C THR A 454 4.45 -2.66 15.73
N ALA A 455 4.91 -2.12 16.86
CA ALA A 455 6.30 -2.15 17.35
C ALA A 455 7.04 -3.49 17.20
N LYS A 456 6.36 -4.56 17.59
CA LYS A 456 6.93 -5.90 17.75
C LYS A 456 6.29 -6.88 16.77
N GLY A 457 5.77 -6.35 15.67
CA GLY A 457 5.17 -7.12 14.59
C GLY A 457 3.73 -7.52 14.82
N VAL A 458 3.01 -7.57 13.71
CA VAL A 458 1.67 -8.16 13.60
C VAL A 458 1.71 -9.18 12.46
N GLY A 459 1.46 -10.43 12.80
CA GLY A 459 1.36 -11.55 11.88
C GLY A 459 -0.09 -11.90 11.55
N LYS A 460 -0.29 -12.62 10.45
CA LYS A 460 -1.59 -13.19 10.09
C LYS A 460 -1.86 -14.43 10.95
N LEU A 461 -3.02 -14.45 11.60
CA LEU A 461 -3.49 -15.61 12.34
C LEU A 461 -4.05 -16.63 11.36
N GLU A 462 -3.36 -17.75 11.23
CA GLU A 462 -3.74 -18.85 10.35
C GLU A 462 -3.30 -20.20 10.94
N LYS A 463 -3.61 -21.28 10.23
CA LYS A 463 -3.29 -22.63 10.68
C LYS A 463 -1.77 -22.80 10.91
N ASN A 464 -1.40 -23.57 11.91
CA ASN A 464 -0.04 -23.89 12.37
C ASN A 464 0.68 -22.74 13.12
N ILE A 465 0.04 -21.58 13.32
CA ILE A 465 0.57 -20.53 14.18
C ILE A 465 0.51 -20.97 15.65
N GLN A 466 1.58 -20.72 16.40
CA GLN A 466 1.66 -21.00 17.83
C GLN A 466 1.34 -19.75 18.64
N LEU A 467 0.24 -19.80 19.39
CA LEU A 467 -0.18 -18.73 20.29
C LEU A 467 0.20 -19.03 21.73
N LEU A 468 0.52 -17.98 22.49
CA LEU A 468 0.70 -18.10 23.93
C LEU A 468 -0.67 -18.37 24.57
N GLY A 469 -0.73 -19.28 25.53
CA GLY A 469 -1.95 -19.51 26.27
C GLY A 469 -1.77 -20.40 27.49
N ILE A 470 -2.88 -20.91 28.00
CA ILE A 470 -2.95 -21.80 29.16
C ILE A 470 -3.75 -23.03 28.74
N ARG A 471 -3.18 -24.22 28.94
CA ARG A 471 -3.87 -25.50 28.77
C ARG A 471 -3.77 -26.27 30.09
N ASN A 472 -4.89 -26.74 30.62
CA ASN A 472 -4.94 -27.47 31.90
C ASN A 472 -4.20 -26.73 33.04
N ASN A 473 -4.45 -25.41 33.15
CA ASN A 473 -3.81 -24.50 34.11
C ASN A 473 -2.27 -24.38 33.99
N GLN A 474 -1.68 -24.79 32.86
CA GLN A 474 -0.25 -24.63 32.59
C GLN A 474 0.00 -23.70 31.39
N PRO A 475 0.91 -22.71 31.50
CA PRO A 475 1.34 -21.90 30.37
C PRO A 475 1.87 -22.80 29.24
N THR A 476 1.30 -22.69 28.06
CA THR A 476 1.55 -23.60 26.93
C THR A 476 1.49 -22.82 25.62
N ALA A 477 2.36 -23.17 24.66
CA ALA A 477 2.19 -22.75 23.27
C ALA A 477 1.10 -23.62 22.62
N ILE A 478 0.05 -22.97 22.12
CA ILE A 478 -1.11 -23.63 21.54
C ILE A 478 -1.13 -23.38 20.04
N GLU A 479 -1.09 -24.47 19.28
CA GLU A 479 -1.22 -24.41 17.83
C GLU A 479 -2.64 -24.04 17.40
N VAL A 480 -2.74 -23.19 16.39
CA VAL A 480 -3.98 -22.91 15.67
C VAL A 480 -4.20 -24.03 14.65
N GLU A 481 -5.12 -24.93 14.95
CA GLU A 481 -5.45 -26.08 14.09
C GLU A 481 -6.54 -25.71 13.08
N GLN A 482 -7.47 -24.84 13.49
CA GLN A 482 -8.65 -24.47 12.72
C GLN A 482 -9.16 -23.08 13.08
N ILE A 483 -9.68 -22.38 12.08
CA ILE A 483 -10.39 -21.10 12.21
C ILE A 483 -11.72 -21.23 11.47
N ASN A 484 -12.83 -20.92 12.14
CA ASN A 484 -14.16 -20.88 11.53
C ASN A 484 -14.74 -19.47 11.57
N SER A 485 -15.33 -19.03 10.47
CA SER A 485 -16.05 -17.76 10.39
C SER A 485 -17.52 -17.94 10.77
N HIS A 486 -18.04 -16.95 11.49
CA HIS A 486 -19.42 -16.87 11.96
C HIS A 486 -19.95 -15.50 11.56
N PRO A 487 -20.69 -15.35 10.45
CA PRO A 487 -21.36 -14.10 10.10
C PRO A 487 -22.38 -13.70 11.19
N THR A 488 -22.73 -12.42 11.31
CA THR A 488 -23.78 -12.05 12.26
C THR A 488 -25.14 -12.58 11.79
N THR A 489 -26.02 -12.85 12.75
CA THR A 489 -27.45 -13.09 12.50
C THR A 489 -28.34 -12.10 13.27
N ASP A 490 -27.74 -11.24 14.09
CA ASP A 490 -28.40 -10.26 14.95
C ASP A 490 -27.67 -8.92 14.82
N GLU A 491 -28.39 -7.90 14.37
CA GLU A 491 -27.85 -6.55 14.16
C GLU A 491 -27.57 -5.81 15.48
N ASN A 492 -28.23 -6.25 16.57
CA ASN A 492 -28.10 -5.66 17.90
C ASN A 492 -27.11 -6.41 18.80
N GLU A 493 -26.40 -7.41 18.27
CA GLU A 493 -25.44 -8.17 19.06
C GLU A 493 -24.32 -7.25 19.56
N ILE A 494 -23.99 -7.35 20.86
CA ILE A 494 -22.90 -6.61 21.50
C ILE A 494 -21.66 -7.50 21.54
N VAL A 495 -20.49 -6.87 21.35
CA VAL A 495 -19.19 -7.50 21.55
C VAL A 495 -18.44 -6.79 22.68
N TYR A 496 -17.44 -7.45 23.26
CA TYR A 496 -16.80 -7.06 24.51
C TYR A 496 -15.27 -7.04 24.40
N ASP A 497 -14.61 -6.08 25.04
CA ASP A 497 -13.17 -6.12 25.29
C ASP A 497 -12.88 -5.66 26.72
N LEU A 498 -11.79 -6.14 27.31
CA LEU A 498 -11.42 -5.87 28.70
C LEU A 498 -10.12 -5.08 28.77
N LEU A 499 -10.16 -3.91 29.42
CA LEU A 499 -8.94 -3.22 29.80
C LEU A 499 -8.57 -3.56 31.24
N LEU A 500 -7.31 -3.88 31.45
CA LEU A 500 -6.78 -4.24 32.76
C LEU A 500 -6.06 -3.06 33.41
N GLU A 501 -6.00 -3.04 34.74
CA GLU A 501 -5.18 -2.07 35.46
C GLU A 501 -3.70 -2.15 35.02
N ASN A 502 -2.99 -1.02 35.06
CA ASN A 502 -1.60 -0.91 34.61
C ASN A 502 -1.38 -1.35 33.15
N TRP A 503 -2.38 -1.27 32.27
CA TRP A 503 -2.25 -1.58 30.85
C TRP A 503 -1.10 -0.82 30.18
N GLU A 504 -0.76 0.37 30.69
CA GLU A 504 0.37 1.18 30.24
C GLU A 504 1.73 0.58 30.58
N LYS A 505 1.79 -0.54 31.33
CA LYS A 505 3.02 -1.20 31.77
C LYS A 505 3.05 -2.67 31.37
N GLY A 506 4.12 -3.05 30.67
CA GLY A 506 4.51 -4.46 30.52
C GLY A 506 3.64 -5.32 29.61
N TYR A 507 2.70 -4.71 28.88
CA TYR A 507 1.80 -5.41 27.96
C TYR A 507 0.98 -6.51 28.65
N ALA A 508 0.17 -6.11 29.63
CA ALA A 508 -0.73 -7.04 30.31
C ALA A 508 -1.70 -7.68 29.29
N THR A 509 -1.74 -9.00 29.30
CA THR A 509 -2.65 -9.82 28.50
C THR A 509 -3.67 -10.46 29.42
N TYR A 510 -4.87 -10.76 28.94
CA TYR A 510 -5.77 -11.67 29.65
C TYR A 510 -5.99 -12.92 28.81
N TYR A 511 -6.62 -13.92 29.41
CA TYR A 511 -6.79 -15.23 28.78
C TYR A 511 -8.25 -15.49 28.46
N VAL A 512 -8.53 -15.82 27.19
CA VAL A 512 -9.86 -16.11 26.66
C VAL A 512 -9.90 -17.48 25.98
N GLY A 513 -11.00 -18.21 26.09
CA GLY A 513 -11.10 -19.53 25.44
C GLY A 513 -12.22 -20.41 25.96
N GLY A 514 -11.89 -21.68 26.19
CA GLY A 514 -12.78 -22.71 26.73
C GLY A 514 -12.26 -23.29 28.04
N LEU A 515 -13.02 -24.20 28.66
CA LEU A 515 -12.77 -24.71 30.02
C LEU A 515 -11.33 -25.20 30.26
N GLU A 516 -10.71 -25.86 29.28
CA GLU A 516 -9.37 -26.45 29.41
C GLU A 516 -8.27 -25.66 28.69
N THR A 517 -8.63 -24.79 27.74
CA THR A 517 -7.68 -24.13 26.83
C THR A 517 -8.06 -22.66 26.66
N TYR A 518 -7.13 -21.76 26.99
CA TYR A 518 -7.26 -20.32 26.85
C TYR A 518 -6.08 -19.76 26.06
N PHE A 519 -6.33 -18.77 25.22
CA PHE A 519 -5.32 -18.00 24.50
C PHE A 519 -5.08 -16.67 25.20
N ALA A 520 -3.83 -16.22 25.22
CA ALA A 520 -3.48 -14.88 25.68
C ALA A 520 -3.81 -13.84 24.60
N VAL A 521 -4.51 -12.78 24.99
CA VAL A 521 -4.96 -11.70 24.11
C VAL A 521 -4.62 -10.34 24.71
N ASP A 522 -4.45 -9.34 23.85
CA ASP A 522 -4.28 -7.94 24.26
C ASP A 522 -5.60 -7.18 24.22
N ALA A 523 -5.75 -6.19 25.09
CA ALA A 523 -6.78 -5.18 24.94
C ALA A 523 -6.46 -4.24 23.76
N GLU A 524 -7.49 -3.69 23.14
CA GLU A 524 -7.41 -2.81 21.97
C GLU A 524 -7.14 -1.34 22.28
N THR A 525 -6.20 -1.14 23.18
CA THR A 525 -5.75 0.21 23.54
C THR A 525 -4.49 0.57 22.81
N ALA A 526 -4.27 1.88 22.66
CA ALA A 526 -2.99 2.37 22.20
C ALA A 526 -1.85 1.78 23.05
N ASP A 527 -0.68 1.55 22.47
CA ASP A 527 0.53 1.36 23.25
C ASP A 527 1.12 2.75 23.54
N PRO A 528 0.94 3.30 24.76
CA PRO A 528 1.33 4.66 25.06
C PRO A 528 2.86 4.80 25.12
N LEU A 529 3.58 3.67 25.22
CA LEU A 529 5.03 3.63 25.36
C LEU A 529 5.74 3.46 24.01
N HIS A 530 5.10 2.82 23.03
CA HIS A 530 5.71 2.64 21.71
C HIS A 530 5.75 3.94 20.90
N ASP A 531 4.66 4.70 20.92
CA ASP A 531 4.56 5.97 20.21
C ASP A 531 4.21 7.10 21.16
N LEU A 532 5.19 7.45 22.01
CA LEU A 532 5.05 8.52 23.00
C LEU A 532 4.60 9.84 22.35
N GLY A 533 5.01 10.10 21.10
CA GLY A 533 4.65 11.33 20.39
C GLY A 533 3.17 11.34 20.02
N VAL A 534 2.69 10.26 19.40
CA VAL A 534 1.26 10.11 19.09
C VAL A 534 0.42 10.15 20.35
N THR A 535 0.80 9.38 21.35
CA THR A 535 0.12 9.32 22.66
C THR A 535 0.01 10.71 23.28
N MET A 536 1.11 11.46 23.30
CA MET A 536 1.13 12.82 23.84
C MET A 536 0.17 13.76 23.12
N ALA A 537 0.10 13.69 21.79
CA ALA A 537 -0.82 14.51 21.00
C ALA A 537 -2.29 14.14 21.28
N ILE A 538 -2.60 12.84 21.30
CA ILE A 538 -3.97 12.35 21.56
C ILE A 538 -4.44 12.76 22.95
N VAL A 539 -3.63 12.50 23.98
CA VAL A 539 -3.97 12.84 25.36
C VAL A 539 -4.16 14.35 25.53
N THR A 540 -3.33 15.16 24.87
CA THR A 540 -3.48 16.62 24.88
C THR A 540 -4.80 17.05 24.23
N ALA A 541 -5.22 16.42 23.13
CA ALA A 541 -6.52 16.69 22.52
C ALA A 541 -7.67 16.27 23.45
N MET A 542 -7.58 15.09 24.05
CA MET A 542 -8.60 14.56 24.97
C MET A 542 -8.80 15.45 26.20
N GLU A 543 -7.74 15.97 26.81
CA GLU A 543 -7.83 16.89 27.94
C GLU A 543 -8.73 18.11 27.65
N MET A 544 -8.76 18.56 26.39
CA MET A 544 -9.60 19.67 25.95
C MET A 544 -11.03 19.24 25.62
N LEU A 545 -11.18 18.03 25.07
CA LEU A 545 -12.44 17.56 24.48
C LEU A 545 -13.39 16.92 25.48
N ARG A 546 -12.86 16.27 26.53
CA ARG A 546 -13.68 15.50 27.49
C ARG A 546 -14.86 16.30 28.07
N PRO A 547 -14.69 17.54 28.58
CA PRO A 547 -15.81 18.29 29.13
C PRO A 547 -16.93 18.53 28.10
N ALA A 548 -16.56 18.87 26.87
CA ALA A 548 -17.51 19.10 25.79
C ALA A 548 -18.20 17.80 25.35
N CYS A 549 -17.47 16.69 25.27
CA CYS A 549 -18.07 15.37 25.00
C CYS A 549 -19.13 15.03 26.06
N TRP A 550 -18.85 15.27 27.34
CA TRP A 550 -19.82 14.99 28.41
C TRP A 550 -21.07 15.87 28.37
N GLU A 551 -20.93 17.09 27.90
CA GLU A 551 -22.01 18.07 27.85
C GLU A 551 -22.87 17.91 26.60
N HIS A 552 -22.25 17.54 25.48
CA HIS A 552 -22.87 17.67 24.15
C HIS A 552 -23.07 16.35 23.41
N ILE A 553 -22.48 15.25 23.85
CA ILE A 553 -22.58 13.95 23.17
C ILE A 553 -23.40 13.01 24.04
N SER A 554 -24.52 12.52 23.51
CA SER A 554 -25.43 11.63 24.24
C SER A 554 -25.12 10.15 23.96
N GLU A 555 -24.81 9.84 22.71
CA GLU A 555 -24.54 8.50 22.18
C GLU A 555 -23.12 8.46 21.61
N PRO A 556 -22.07 8.41 22.47
CA PRO A 556 -20.68 8.58 22.04
C PRO A 556 -20.21 7.54 21.01
N HIS A 557 -20.85 6.38 20.95
CA HIS A 557 -20.51 5.33 19.98
C HIS A 557 -20.99 5.62 18.54
N LEU A 558 -22.04 6.44 18.36
CA LEU A 558 -22.53 6.87 17.04
C LEU A 558 -22.01 8.27 16.68
N GLU A 559 -22.00 9.17 17.66
CA GLU A 559 -21.76 10.59 17.41
C GLU A 559 -20.26 10.91 17.24
N ILE A 560 -19.37 10.32 18.05
CA ILE A 560 -17.92 10.60 17.98
C ILE A 560 -17.34 10.26 16.60
N PRO A 561 -17.57 9.06 16.03
CA PRO A 561 -17.01 8.71 14.72
C PRO A 561 -17.45 9.69 13.63
N ARG A 562 -18.73 10.06 13.64
CA ARG A 562 -19.31 11.01 12.70
C ARG A 562 -18.65 12.39 12.83
N ILE A 563 -18.55 12.90 14.05
CA ILE A 563 -17.91 14.19 14.35
C ILE A 563 -16.46 14.19 13.88
N LEU A 564 -15.68 13.16 14.22
CA LEU A 564 -14.26 13.09 13.84
C LEU A 564 -14.07 12.97 12.32
N SER A 565 -14.94 12.22 11.63
CA SER A 565 -14.89 12.09 10.17
C SER A 565 -15.13 13.43 9.43
N ALA A 566 -15.85 14.37 10.06
CA ALA A 566 -16.13 15.69 9.52
C ALA A 566 -15.00 16.72 9.75
N VAL A 567 -14.01 16.40 10.58
CA VAL A 567 -12.93 17.34 10.94
C VAL A 567 -11.96 17.50 9.79
N ASN A 568 -11.93 18.70 9.20
CA ASN A 568 -10.90 19.05 8.23
C ASN A 568 -9.57 19.37 8.95
N ILE A 569 -8.56 18.52 8.72
CA ILE A 569 -7.20 18.63 9.26
C ILE A 569 -6.18 19.18 8.27
N SER A 570 -6.57 19.56 7.05
CA SER A 570 -5.62 19.93 5.98
C SER A 570 -4.79 21.16 6.31
N ASP A 571 -5.31 22.08 7.12
CA ASP A 571 -4.63 23.32 7.53
C ASP A 571 -3.80 23.17 8.83
N LEU A 572 -4.01 22.08 9.58
CA LEU A 572 -3.34 21.85 10.85
C LEU A 572 -1.80 21.87 10.73
N PRO A 573 -1.16 21.21 9.74
CA PRO A 573 0.29 21.24 9.62
C PRO A 573 0.85 22.67 9.58
N GLN A 574 0.21 23.56 8.81
CA GLN A 574 0.63 24.97 8.70
C GLN A 574 0.38 25.75 9.99
N LEU A 575 -0.78 25.56 10.63
CA LEU A 575 -1.11 26.21 11.90
C LEU A 575 -0.10 25.83 12.98
N ILE A 576 0.27 24.55 13.04
CA ILE A 576 1.21 24.04 14.02
C ILE A 576 2.61 24.55 13.74
N ARG A 577 3.09 24.56 12.50
CA ARG A 577 4.41 25.12 12.16
C ARG A 577 4.50 26.62 12.47
N LYS A 578 3.42 27.38 12.27
CA LYS A 578 3.34 28.80 12.66
C LYS A 578 3.37 28.98 14.19
N ALA A 579 2.64 28.14 14.93
CA ALA A 579 2.58 28.18 16.39
C ALA A 579 3.87 27.65 17.04
N PHE A 580 4.50 26.66 16.40
CA PHE A 580 5.73 26.01 16.83
C PHE A 580 6.94 26.85 16.42
N ARG A 581 7.17 27.94 17.16
CA ARG A 581 8.51 28.52 17.23
C ARG A 581 9.27 27.74 18.28
N PRO A 582 10.43 27.11 17.99
CA PRO A 582 11.23 26.46 19.01
C PRO A 582 11.72 27.54 20.00
N PHE A 583 10.91 27.81 21.02
CA PHE A 583 11.27 28.68 22.13
C PHE A 583 12.32 27.94 22.95
N PHE A 584 13.59 28.28 22.70
CA PHE A 584 14.75 27.75 23.43
C PHE A 584 14.88 28.31 24.87
N GLY A 585 13.98 29.18 25.32
CA GLY A 585 13.98 29.71 26.69
C GLY A 585 12.57 30.05 27.15
N GLY A 586 12.04 29.33 28.13
CA GLY A 586 10.74 29.59 28.73
C GLY A 586 10.40 28.54 29.79
N LYS A 587 9.81 29.03 30.90
CA LYS A 587 9.60 28.39 32.22
C LYS A 587 9.26 26.88 32.21
N LYS A 588 9.60 26.20 33.32
CA LYS A 588 9.36 24.77 33.61
C LYS A 588 8.03 24.31 33.00
N LYS A 589 8.13 23.51 31.93
CA LYS A 589 6.99 22.94 31.23
C LYS A 589 6.34 21.88 32.11
N GLN A 590 5.02 21.91 32.23
CA GLN A 590 4.25 20.86 32.85
C GLN A 590 4.53 19.56 32.09
N ARG A 591 5.03 18.55 32.81
CA ARG A 591 5.28 17.23 32.25
C ARG A 591 3.93 16.53 32.19
N LEU A 592 3.37 16.40 30.99
CA LEU A 592 2.19 15.57 30.78
C LEU A 592 2.57 14.13 31.14
N SER A 593 1.78 13.53 32.01
CA SER A 593 1.89 12.11 32.35
C SER A 593 1.06 11.31 31.37
N ILE A 594 1.53 10.11 31.04
CA ILE A 594 0.67 9.10 30.41
C ILE A 594 -0.59 8.97 31.29
N PRO A 595 -1.80 9.02 30.69
CA PRO A 595 -3.05 8.86 31.40
C PRO A 595 -2.97 7.68 32.36
N LYS A 596 -3.26 7.95 33.62
CA LYS A 596 -3.50 6.89 34.61
C LYS A 596 -4.99 6.57 34.61
N GLN A 597 -5.36 5.53 35.34
CA GLN A 597 -6.75 5.12 35.52
C GLN A 597 -7.71 6.30 35.75
N ASP A 598 -7.38 7.21 36.68
CA ASP A 598 -8.24 8.37 37.02
C ASP A 598 -8.61 9.26 35.82
N PHE A 599 -7.80 9.25 34.76
CA PHE A 599 -8.09 9.99 33.54
C PHE A 599 -9.33 9.48 32.81
N TYR A 600 -9.63 8.19 32.91
CA TYR A 600 -10.76 7.54 32.24
C TYR A 600 -11.94 7.28 33.18
N MET A 601 -11.88 7.82 34.39
CA MET A 601 -12.93 7.69 35.39
C MET A 601 -13.76 8.96 35.45
N ARG A 602 -15.08 8.80 35.60
CA ARG A 602 -16.04 9.86 35.95
C ARG A 602 -16.94 9.32 37.05
N ASN A 603 -17.01 10.02 38.18
CA ASN A 603 -17.76 9.57 39.36
C ASN A 603 -17.41 8.15 39.83
N SER A 604 -16.13 7.77 39.75
CA SER A 604 -15.63 6.42 40.05
C SER A 604 -16.15 5.30 39.14
N GLU A 605 -16.82 5.65 38.04
CA GLU A 605 -17.21 4.74 36.97
C GLU A 605 -16.37 5.02 35.72
N TRP A 606 -16.26 4.05 34.82
CA TRP A 606 -15.56 4.26 33.57
C TRP A 606 -16.33 5.14 32.62
N ASP A 607 -15.62 6.06 32.03
CA ASP A 607 -16.17 7.11 31.20
C ASP A 607 -16.16 6.71 29.73
N ALA A 608 -17.30 6.20 29.26
CA ALA A 608 -17.47 5.74 27.87
C ALA A 608 -17.10 6.83 26.85
N HIS A 609 -17.35 8.11 27.15
CA HIS A 609 -16.94 9.22 26.29
C HIS A 609 -15.43 9.29 26.15
N THR A 610 -14.70 9.23 27.27
CA THR A 610 -13.24 9.32 27.26
C THR A 610 -12.61 8.11 26.56
N SER A 611 -13.09 6.89 26.84
CA SER A 611 -12.55 5.67 26.21
C SER A 611 -12.80 5.64 24.70
N LEU A 612 -14.04 5.90 24.26
CA LEU A 612 -14.37 5.93 22.84
C LEU A 612 -13.63 7.07 22.12
N LEU A 613 -13.46 8.22 22.79
CA LEU A 613 -12.70 9.33 22.23
C LEU A 613 -11.22 8.96 22.00
N GLU A 614 -10.55 8.30 22.97
CA GLU A 614 -9.18 7.82 22.74
C GLU A 614 -9.14 6.87 21.55
N TYR A 615 -10.02 5.86 21.55
CA TYR A 615 -10.10 4.84 20.52
C TYR A 615 -10.19 5.46 19.12
N TYR A 616 -11.17 6.35 18.91
CA TYR A 616 -11.36 6.95 17.59
C TYR A 616 -10.29 7.99 17.23
N LEU A 617 -9.70 8.71 18.21
CA LEU A 617 -8.57 9.61 17.93
C LEU A 617 -7.32 8.85 17.48
N VAL A 618 -7.01 7.71 18.13
CA VAL A 618 -5.90 6.84 17.76
C VAL A 618 -6.10 6.30 16.35
N ARG A 619 -7.30 5.81 16.08
CA ARG A 619 -7.68 5.20 14.80
C ARG A 619 -7.64 6.21 13.65
N GLU A 620 -8.32 7.35 13.80
CA GLU A 620 -8.46 8.32 12.71
C GLU A 620 -7.19 9.15 12.50
N TYR A 621 -6.51 9.54 13.59
CA TYR A 621 -5.41 10.51 13.49
C TYR A 621 -4.05 9.95 13.91
N GLY A 622 -3.95 8.77 14.54
CA GLY A 622 -2.68 8.29 15.10
C GLY A 622 -1.54 8.21 14.08
N ARG A 623 -1.82 7.73 12.85
CA ARG A 623 -0.83 7.67 11.76
C ARG A 623 -0.49 9.04 11.19
N TRP A 624 -1.51 9.87 10.98
CA TRP A 624 -1.30 11.23 10.50
C TRP A 624 -0.45 12.03 11.50
N ILE A 625 -0.78 11.95 12.78
CA ILE A 625 -0.02 12.55 13.89
C ILE A 625 1.43 12.07 13.84
N ARG A 626 1.66 10.75 13.80
CA ARG A 626 3.03 10.20 13.71
C ARG A 626 3.81 10.81 12.56
N SER A 627 3.18 10.89 11.39
CA SER A 627 3.80 11.42 10.18
C SER A 627 4.11 12.92 10.31
N GLU A 628 3.20 13.71 10.88
CA GLU A 628 3.47 15.14 11.15
C GLU A 628 4.62 15.31 12.14
N LEU A 629 4.68 14.48 13.17
CA LEU A 629 5.75 14.51 14.16
C LEU A 629 7.11 14.11 13.60
N ALA A 630 7.15 13.14 12.69
CA ALA A 630 8.37 12.75 11.99
C ALA A 630 8.91 13.91 11.14
N THR A 631 8.04 14.78 10.64
CA THR A 631 8.37 15.81 9.63
C THR A 631 8.28 17.24 10.15
N GLY A 632 8.20 17.42 11.46
CA GLY A 632 7.94 18.70 12.12
C GLY A 632 9.00 19.79 11.92
N TRP A 633 10.21 19.41 11.54
CA TRP A 633 11.31 20.31 11.22
C TRP A 633 11.20 20.95 9.82
N ARG A 634 10.23 20.53 9.00
CA ARG A 634 10.05 21.03 7.62
C ARG A 634 9.48 22.44 7.60
N THR A 635 9.88 23.20 6.59
CA THR A 635 9.34 24.54 6.30
C THR A 635 8.25 24.46 5.23
N ASP A 636 7.22 25.31 5.33
CA ASP A 636 6.08 25.35 4.39
C ASP A 636 6.33 26.23 3.15
N ASN A 637 7.37 27.06 3.16
CA ASN A 637 7.47 28.23 2.26
C ASN A 637 8.48 28.07 1.12
N ALA A 638 8.72 26.87 0.61
CA ALA A 638 9.51 26.76 -0.61
C ALA A 638 8.63 27.12 -1.81
N LEU A 639 8.71 28.38 -2.28
CA LEU A 639 8.14 28.74 -3.57
C LEU A 639 8.88 27.93 -4.65
N PRO A 640 8.15 27.19 -5.52
CA PRO A 640 8.79 26.44 -6.58
C PRO A 640 9.49 27.39 -7.54
N SER A 641 10.72 27.07 -7.89
CA SER A 641 11.39 27.62 -9.07
C SER A 641 11.79 26.45 -9.96
N MET A 642 11.84 26.66 -11.27
CA MET A 642 12.39 25.69 -12.26
C MET A 642 13.87 25.33 -11.98
N THR A 643 14.52 25.95 -10.99
CA THR A 643 15.89 25.66 -10.57
C THR A 643 15.95 24.78 -9.30
N ASN A 644 14.80 24.36 -8.78
CA ASN A 644 14.71 23.62 -7.54
C ASN A 644 15.12 22.14 -7.70
N HIS A 645 15.57 21.60 -6.58
CA HIS A 645 15.88 20.19 -6.41
C HIS A 645 14.60 19.40 -6.13
N LEU A 646 14.46 18.22 -6.74
CA LEU A 646 13.49 17.24 -6.27
C LEU A 646 14.03 16.61 -4.98
N ALA A 647 13.30 16.81 -3.89
CA ALA A 647 13.58 16.19 -2.60
C ALA A 647 12.50 15.17 -2.27
N ILE A 648 12.93 13.98 -1.88
CA ILE A 648 12.04 12.90 -1.45
C ILE A 648 12.28 12.67 0.04
N GLY A 649 11.23 12.86 0.84
CA GLY A 649 11.22 12.48 2.24
C GLY A 649 10.76 11.02 2.37
N LEU A 650 11.54 10.19 3.04
CA LEU A 650 11.19 8.81 3.35
C LEU A 650 11.09 8.64 4.86
N PHE A 651 9.98 8.06 5.31
CA PHE A 651 9.74 7.81 6.72
C PHE A 651 8.78 6.65 6.91
N ASP A 652 8.94 5.96 8.04
CA ASP A 652 8.16 4.79 8.45
C ASP A 652 8.12 3.66 7.40
N LEU A 653 8.89 2.60 7.62
CA LEU A 653 8.77 1.35 6.89
C LEU A 653 8.04 0.35 7.78
N GLU A 654 6.81 -0.01 7.40
CA GLU A 654 5.96 -0.96 8.13
C GLU A 654 5.74 -2.23 7.31
N LEU A 655 6.00 -3.39 7.91
CA LEU A 655 5.86 -4.71 7.32
C LEU A 655 4.81 -5.52 8.05
N ILE A 656 4.17 -6.44 7.32
CA ILE A 656 3.21 -7.42 7.82
C ILE A 656 3.77 -8.82 7.57
N GLY A 657 3.58 -9.72 8.54
CA GLY A 657 4.03 -11.10 8.41
C GLY A 657 5.50 -11.23 8.79
N ASP A 658 6.40 -11.37 7.82
CA ASP A 658 7.82 -11.63 8.08
C ASP A 658 8.60 -10.36 8.44
N PRO A 659 9.45 -10.41 9.48
CA PRO A 659 10.29 -9.27 9.85
C PRO A 659 11.49 -9.12 8.90
N ILE A 660 12.08 -7.93 8.97
CA ILE A 660 13.50 -7.79 8.64
C ILE A 660 14.30 -8.44 9.76
N MET A 661 15.03 -9.50 9.43
CA MET A 661 15.82 -10.28 10.39
C MET A 661 16.95 -9.45 11.01
N ALA A 662 17.28 -9.73 12.26
CA ALA A 662 18.40 -9.12 12.97
C ALA A 662 19.71 -9.20 12.16
N ASN A 663 20.52 -8.15 12.25
CA ASN A 663 21.80 -7.99 11.57
C ASN A 663 21.74 -8.02 10.02
N SER A 664 20.55 -7.94 9.43
CA SER A 664 20.41 -7.73 8.00
C SER A 664 20.78 -6.30 7.64
N GLU A 665 21.65 -6.11 6.65
CA GLU A 665 21.85 -4.80 6.05
C GLU A 665 20.60 -4.45 5.23
N VAL A 666 19.95 -3.33 5.56
CA VAL A 666 18.78 -2.84 4.84
C VAL A 666 19.18 -1.63 4.01
N LEU A 667 19.05 -1.76 2.70
CA LEU A 667 19.28 -0.69 1.73
C LEU A 667 17.96 -0.31 1.06
N ILE A 668 17.68 0.98 0.92
CA ILE A 668 16.61 1.48 0.05
C ILE A 668 17.28 2.13 -1.16
N GLU A 669 17.08 1.54 -2.33
CA GLU A 669 17.50 2.09 -3.62
C GLU A 669 16.33 2.85 -4.24
N LEU A 670 16.58 4.10 -4.65
CA LEU A 670 15.59 4.98 -5.25
C LEU A 670 16.01 5.38 -6.66
N GLU A 671 15.10 5.19 -7.60
CA GLU A 671 15.27 5.52 -9.00
C GLU A 671 14.08 6.36 -9.46
N VAL A 672 14.34 7.47 -10.14
CA VAL A 672 13.29 8.35 -10.66
C VAL A 672 13.26 8.25 -12.17
N ASN A 673 12.09 7.88 -12.66
CA ASN A 673 11.79 7.70 -14.05
C ASN A 673 10.99 8.87 -14.59
N GLY A 674 11.25 9.23 -15.85
CA GLY A 674 10.58 10.34 -16.51
C GLY A 674 10.94 11.71 -15.93
N VAL A 675 12.09 11.86 -15.27
CA VAL A 675 12.64 13.17 -14.84
C VAL A 675 14.10 13.24 -15.29
N GLN A 676 14.47 14.36 -15.93
CA GLN A 676 15.87 14.63 -16.25
C GLN A 676 16.48 15.51 -15.17
N PHE A 677 17.55 15.04 -14.56
CA PHE A 677 18.32 15.81 -13.59
C PHE A 677 19.58 16.42 -14.21
N MET A 678 20.07 17.50 -13.63
CA MET A 678 21.42 18.00 -13.90
C MET A 678 22.44 17.04 -13.27
N GLY A 679 22.97 16.09 -14.05
CA GLY A 679 23.93 15.09 -13.59
C GLY A 679 23.58 13.68 -14.09
N SER A 680 24.15 12.66 -13.45
CA SER A 680 23.83 11.26 -13.73
C SER A 680 22.56 10.82 -13.00
N ASN A 681 21.63 10.14 -13.69
CA ASN A 681 20.44 9.49 -13.12
C ASN A 681 20.77 8.20 -12.34
N MET A 682 21.86 8.19 -11.56
CA MET A 682 22.24 7.01 -10.78
C MET A 682 21.23 6.78 -9.65
N PRO A 683 20.88 5.52 -9.34
CA PRO A 683 20.04 5.22 -8.20
C PRO A 683 20.64 5.78 -6.90
N HIS A 684 19.80 6.38 -6.07
CA HIS A 684 20.19 6.86 -4.74
C HIS A 684 20.03 5.72 -3.73
N ILE A 685 21.10 5.41 -2.98
CA ILE A 685 21.11 4.34 -1.99
C ILE A 685 21.07 4.95 -0.59
N ILE A 686 20.11 4.50 0.22
CA ILE A 686 19.98 4.83 1.64
C ILE A 686 20.27 3.57 2.44
N THR A 687 21.28 3.62 3.31
CA THR A 687 21.52 2.56 4.29
C THR A 687 20.76 2.87 5.58
N LEU A 688 19.88 1.96 5.99
CA LEU A 688 19.21 2.07 7.29
C LEU A 688 20.12 1.48 8.39
N PRO A 689 20.00 1.95 9.65
CA PRO A 689 20.76 1.40 10.76
C PRO A 689 20.53 -0.11 10.90
N LEU A 690 21.60 -0.86 11.20
CA LEU A 690 21.51 -2.28 11.51
C LEU A 690 20.61 -2.51 12.73
N GLN A 691 19.74 -3.50 12.61
CA GLN A 691 18.79 -3.86 13.65
C GLN A 691 19.34 -5.04 14.44
N THR A 692 19.38 -4.93 15.76
CA THR A 692 19.92 -6.00 16.63
C THR A 692 18.89 -7.09 16.93
N LYS A 693 17.64 -6.87 16.52
CA LYS A 693 16.50 -7.77 16.67
C LYS A 693 15.67 -7.77 15.38
N PRO A 694 14.85 -8.81 15.14
CA PRO A 694 13.85 -8.76 14.08
C PRO A 694 12.94 -7.55 14.26
N VAL A 695 12.63 -6.84 13.17
CA VAL A 695 11.78 -5.65 13.19
C VAL A 695 10.74 -5.68 12.07
N TRP A 696 9.56 -5.16 12.39
CA TRP A 696 8.44 -4.98 11.46
C TRP A 696 8.16 -3.51 11.17
N ASN A 697 8.58 -2.62 12.06
CA ASN A 697 8.48 -1.19 11.89
C ASN A 697 9.90 -0.62 12.02
N ILE A 698 10.40 0.02 10.96
CA ILE A 698 11.63 0.81 11.01
C ILE A 698 11.25 2.28 10.90
N ARG A 699 11.38 2.99 12.03
CA ARG A 699 11.24 4.44 12.06
C ARG A 699 12.54 5.10 11.64
N PHE A 700 12.48 5.82 10.54
CA PHE A 700 13.54 6.71 10.10
C PHE A 700 12.92 7.94 9.46
N ASP A 701 13.74 8.96 9.28
CA ASP A 701 13.38 10.14 8.53
C ASP A 701 14.61 10.58 7.75
N ARG A 702 14.48 10.55 6.42
CA ARG A 702 15.56 10.84 5.49
C ARG A 702 15.03 11.71 4.36
N ILE A 703 15.75 12.79 4.09
CA ILE A 703 15.57 13.56 2.87
C ILE A 703 16.62 13.09 1.87
N VAL A 704 16.16 12.71 0.69
CA VAL A 704 17.02 12.39 -0.44
C VAL A 704 16.90 13.49 -1.47
N ASN A 705 18.03 14.10 -1.79
CA ASN A 705 18.14 15.04 -2.89
C ASN A 705 18.36 14.26 -4.19
N MET A 706 17.35 14.22 -5.05
CA MET A 706 17.44 13.55 -6.36
C MET A 706 18.16 14.41 -7.41
N GLY A 707 18.49 15.66 -7.07
CA GLY A 707 19.14 16.61 -7.97
C GLY A 707 18.19 17.67 -8.52
N ARG A 708 18.77 18.59 -9.29
CA ARG A 708 18.06 19.71 -9.90
C ARG A 708 17.28 19.21 -11.12
N VAL A 709 15.97 19.45 -11.13
CA VAL A 709 15.08 19.05 -12.22
C VAL A 709 15.30 19.96 -13.44
N LEU A 710 15.50 19.37 -14.62
CA LEU A 710 15.60 20.08 -15.89
C LEU A 710 14.28 20.00 -16.66
N THR A 711 13.77 18.79 -16.82
CA THR A 711 12.51 18.49 -17.49
C THR A 711 11.82 17.32 -16.80
N THR A 712 10.50 17.23 -16.95
CA THR A 712 9.67 16.15 -16.42
C THR A 712 8.76 15.64 -17.53
N SER A 713 8.67 14.33 -17.65
CA SER A 713 7.66 13.66 -18.47
C SER A 713 6.25 13.93 -17.94
N PRO A 714 5.19 13.58 -18.70
CA PRO A 714 3.82 13.68 -18.22
C PRO A 714 3.51 12.79 -17.01
N SER A 715 4.27 11.72 -16.76
CA SER A 715 3.98 10.75 -15.70
C SER A 715 5.26 10.31 -14.99
N PRO A 716 5.94 11.22 -14.27
CA PRO A 716 7.17 10.88 -13.57
C PRO A 716 6.89 9.93 -12.42
N MET A 717 7.79 8.98 -12.20
CA MET A 717 7.56 7.86 -11.28
C MET A 717 8.80 7.66 -10.41
N LEU A 718 8.59 7.47 -9.10
CA LEU A 718 9.61 6.95 -8.21
C LEU A 718 9.47 5.43 -8.15
N ILE A 719 10.59 4.73 -8.32
CA ILE A 719 10.74 3.31 -8.07
C ILE A 719 11.66 3.15 -6.87
N GLY A 720 11.16 2.49 -5.83
CA GLY A 720 11.95 2.12 -4.66
C GLY A 720 12.17 0.62 -4.60
N ARG A 721 13.39 0.18 -4.29
CA ARG A 721 13.73 -1.23 -4.04
C ARG A 721 14.32 -1.35 -2.64
N ILE A 722 13.76 -2.22 -1.83
CA ILE A 722 14.29 -2.55 -0.51
C ILE A 722 15.15 -3.79 -0.69
N LYS A 723 16.44 -3.69 -0.33
CA LYS A 723 17.39 -4.79 -0.40
C LYS A 723 17.78 -5.24 1.00
N LEU A 724 17.83 -6.55 1.20
CA LEU A 724 18.39 -7.19 2.37
C LEU A 724 19.68 -7.90 1.97
N ASN A 725 20.80 -7.50 2.58
CA ASN A 725 22.13 -8.04 2.25
C ASN A 725 22.38 -8.02 0.72
N GLN A 726 22.13 -6.85 0.11
CA GLN A 726 22.23 -6.57 -1.33
C GLN A 726 21.24 -7.30 -2.26
N LYS A 727 20.41 -8.23 -1.76
CA LYS A 727 19.37 -8.89 -2.55
C LYS A 727 18.06 -8.11 -2.45
N THR A 728 17.40 -7.87 -3.58
CA THR A 728 16.07 -7.23 -3.60
C THR A 728 15.08 -8.08 -2.82
N PHE A 729 14.59 -7.57 -1.70
CA PHE A 729 13.57 -8.16 -0.87
C PHE A 729 12.18 -7.75 -1.34
N SER A 730 12.01 -6.47 -1.67
CA SER A 730 10.74 -5.92 -2.11
C SER A 730 10.90 -4.62 -2.89
N HIS A 731 9.81 -4.11 -3.44
CA HIS A 731 9.79 -2.85 -4.17
C HIS A 731 8.48 -2.07 -3.94
N PHE A 732 8.51 -0.77 -4.21
CA PHE A 732 7.32 0.09 -4.20
C PHE A 732 7.40 1.09 -5.36
N ARG A 733 6.26 1.66 -5.71
CA ARG A 733 6.14 2.66 -6.77
C ARG A 733 5.25 3.79 -6.31
N SER A 734 5.56 4.99 -6.79
CA SER A 734 4.78 6.17 -6.49
C SER A 734 4.87 7.19 -7.61
N ALA A 735 3.71 7.67 -8.03
CA ALA A 735 3.62 8.75 -9.01
C ALA A 735 4.10 10.05 -8.38
N ILE A 736 5.10 10.67 -9.01
CA ILE A 736 5.62 11.98 -8.60
C ILE A 736 4.60 13.03 -9.09
N PRO A 737 3.98 13.81 -8.18
CA PRO A 737 3.02 14.82 -8.60
C PRO A 737 3.64 15.85 -9.54
N LYS A 738 2.88 16.27 -10.57
CA LYS A 738 3.29 17.37 -11.46
C LYS A 738 3.43 18.69 -10.70
N ASN A 739 2.50 18.95 -9.78
CA ASN A 739 2.52 20.13 -8.94
C ASN A 739 3.05 19.79 -7.54
N LEU A 740 4.33 20.09 -7.32
CA LEU A 740 5.03 19.90 -6.04
C LEU A 740 4.94 21.13 -5.11
N GLN A 741 3.97 22.03 -5.35
CA GLN A 741 3.72 23.20 -4.50
C GLN A 741 3.18 22.84 -3.12
N SER A 742 2.40 21.77 -3.04
CA SER A 742 1.89 21.23 -1.78
C SER A 742 2.59 19.93 -1.42
N THR A 743 2.80 19.71 -0.13
CA THR A 743 3.32 18.43 0.39
C THR A 743 2.38 17.31 -0.01
N THR A 744 2.86 16.36 -0.79
CA THR A 744 2.10 15.16 -1.14
C THR A 744 2.63 14.01 -0.34
N ARG A 745 2.20 13.95 0.92
CA ARG A 745 2.47 12.83 1.79
C ARG A 745 1.50 11.69 1.49
N ALA A 746 2.02 10.48 1.34
CA ALA A 746 1.19 9.30 1.15
C ALA A 746 1.87 8.01 1.60
N ASP A 747 1.05 7.05 2.02
CA ASP A 747 1.47 5.67 2.24
C ASP A 747 1.41 4.89 0.93
N HIS A 748 2.50 4.21 0.59
CA HIS A 748 2.64 3.39 -0.61
C HIS A 748 2.84 1.94 -0.23
N PHE A 749 2.08 1.04 -0.87
CA PHE A 749 2.25 -0.39 -0.66
C PHE A 749 3.61 -0.87 -1.15
N ILE A 750 4.17 -1.83 -0.40
CA ILE A 750 5.40 -2.54 -0.71
C ILE A 750 5.03 -3.93 -1.19
N PHE A 751 5.55 -4.29 -2.35
CA PHE A 751 5.31 -5.56 -3.03
C PHE A 751 6.56 -6.44 -2.93
N ASN A 752 6.40 -7.71 -2.58
CA ASN A 752 7.47 -8.69 -2.71
C ASN A 752 7.67 -9.07 -4.20
N GLN A 753 8.61 -9.96 -4.48
CA GLN A 753 8.88 -10.41 -5.86
C GLN A 753 7.69 -11.16 -6.50
N ASP A 754 6.82 -11.74 -5.69
CA ASP A 754 5.57 -12.36 -6.13
C ASP A 754 4.45 -11.33 -6.30
N GLY A 755 4.70 -10.04 -6.12
CA GLY A 755 3.66 -9.02 -6.20
C GLY A 755 2.59 -9.09 -5.10
N ASN A 756 2.86 -9.83 -4.03
CA ASN A 756 2.07 -9.77 -2.80
C ASN A 756 2.44 -8.51 -2.03
N ILE A 757 1.44 -7.82 -1.49
CA ILE A 757 1.67 -6.68 -0.61
C ILE A 757 2.14 -7.20 0.76
N ILE A 758 3.33 -6.78 1.18
CA ILE A 758 3.96 -7.22 2.44
C ILE A 758 4.13 -6.09 3.46
N GLY A 759 3.68 -4.89 3.11
CA GLY A 759 3.87 -3.72 3.96
C GLY A 759 3.62 -2.42 3.22
N ARG A 760 4.13 -1.33 3.79
CA ARG A 760 4.01 0.02 3.28
C ARG A 760 5.17 0.91 3.69
N ILE A 761 5.37 1.97 2.92
CA ILE A 761 6.34 3.04 3.20
C ILE A 761 5.65 4.39 3.02
N CYS A 762 5.94 5.34 3.90
CA CYS A 762 5.43 6.70 3.74
C CYS A 762 6.44 7.60 3.02
N LEU A 763 5.96 8.32 2.01
CA LEU A 763 6.77 9.20 1.17
C LEU A 763 6.22 10.63 1.20
N ASP A 764 7.09 11.62 1.03
CA ASP A 764 6.75 13.02 0.76
C ASP A 764 7.59 13.54 -0.42
N TYR A 765 6.98 14.32 -1.30
CA TYR A 765 7.64 14.90 -2.47
C TYR A 765 7.66 16.41 -2.37
N ARG A 766 8.81 17.02 -2.68
CA ARG A 766 8.98 18.48 -2.65
C ARG A 766 9.94 18.98 -3.73
N GLN A 767 9.72 20.22 -4.15
CA GLN A 767 10.72 21.00 -4.88
C GLN A 767 11.32 22.06 -3.96
N LEU A 768 12.61 21.91 -3.63
CA LEU A 768 13.30 22.79 -2.70
C LEU A 768 14.43 23.55 -3.39
N SER A 769 14.66 24.82 -2.99
CA SER A 769 15.91 25.48 -3.35
C SER A 769 17.09 24.75 -2.70
N ALA A 770 18.31 24.88 -3.25
CA ALA A 770 19.50 24.27 -2.63
C ALA A 770 19.70 24.72 -1.17
N LYS A 771 19.38 25.99 -0.87
CA LYS A 771 19.44 26.56 0.48
C LYS A 771 18.39 25.92 1.39
N ASP A 772 17.14 25.80 0.95
CA ASP A 772 16.07 25.22 1.76
C ASP A 772 16.31 23.74 2.02
N LEU A 773 16.78 23.00 1.01
CA LEU A 773 17.19 21.61 1.15
C LEU A 773 18.30 21.48 2.20
N HIS A 774 19.36 22.29 2.13
CA HIS A 774 20.42 22.27 3.13
C HIS A 774 19.90 22.57 4.54
N ASN A 775 19.09 23.61 4.69
CA ASN A 775 18.48 23.98 5.97
C ASN A 775 17.61 22.84 6.53
N GLN A 776 16.84 22.19 5.67
CA GLN A 776 15.98 21.07 6.03
C GLN A 776 16.78 19.83 6.43
N THR A 777 17.86 19.50 5.71
CA THR A 777 18.78 18.42 6.11
C THR A 777 19.38 18.68 7.49
N VAL A 778 19.87 19.90 7.74
CA VAL A 778 20.41 20.28 9.06
C VAL A 778 19.34 20.22 10.15
N ALA A 779 18.12 20.68 9.86
CA ALA A 779 17.01 20.65 10.81
C ALA A 779 16.58 19.21 11.14
N ALA A 780 16.58 18.32 10.15
CA ALA A 780 16.31 16.89 10.33
C ALA A 780 17.36 16.23 11.25
N GLU A 781 18.65 16.54 11.07
CA GLU A 781 19.73 16.05 11.93
C GLU A 781 19.59 16.54 13.39
N GLN A 782 19.02 17.73 13.60
CA GLN A 782 18.76 18.32 14.91
C GLN A 782 17.39 17.91 15.50
N TRP A 783 16.59 17.11 14.80
CA TRP A 783 15.25 16.74 15.22
C TRP A 783 15.26 15.66 16.31
N THR A 784 15.41 16.11 17.56
CA THR A 784 15.43 15.25 18.74
C THR A 784 14.02 14.84 19.22
N GLN A 785 13.96 13.81 20.07
CA GLN A 785 12.74 13.41 20.80
C GLN A 785 12.09 14.55 21.58
N LYS A 786 12.88 15.51 22.11
CA LYS A 786 12.34 16.70 22.78
C LYS A 786 11.52 17.57 21.82
N HIS A 787 11.97 17.72 20.58
CA HIS A 787 11.23 18.49 19.57
C HIS A 787 9.92 17.79 19.21
N ILE A 788 9.97 16.46 19.00
CA ILE A 788 8.79 15.61 18.75
C ILE A 788 7.74 15.81 19.86
N MET A 789 8.13 15.69 21.14
CA MET A 789 7.17 15.85 22.26
C MET A 789 6.54 17.25 22.31
N LEU A 790 7.33 18.30 22.03
CA LEU A 790 6.80 19.67 22.04
C LEU A 790 5.83 19.93 20.89
N MET A 791 6.15 19.38 19.71
CA MET A 791 5.24 19.46 18.56
C MET A 791 3.97 18.65 18.82
N ALA A 792 4.06 17.46 19.44
CA ALA A 792 2.92 16.63 19.79
C ALA A 792 1.91 17.37 20.66
N ILE A 793 2.37 18.10 21.69
CA ILE A 793 1.49 18.93 22.52
C ILE A 793 0.82 20.03 21.68
N SER A 794 1.56 20.70 20.80
CA SER A 794 1.00 21.75 19.95
C SER A 794 -0.05 21.18 18.97
N LEU A 795 0.27 20.04 18.35
CA LEU A 795 -0.58 19.31 17.42
C LEU A 795 -1.86 18.84 18.11
N GLY A 796 -1.75 18.20 19.28
CA GLY A 796 -2.88 17.79 20.09
C GLY A 796 -3.81 18.93 20.47
N ARG A 797 -3.26 20.11 20.84
CA ARG A 797 -4.08 21.29 21.11
C ARG A 797 -4.85 21.79 19.90
N GLN A 798 -4.18 21.91 18.75
CA GLN A 798 -4.83 22.40 17.53
C GLN A 798 -5.90 21.43 17.03
N LEU A 799 -5.62 20.13 17.11
CA LEU A 799 -6.61 19.08 16.83
C LEU A 799 -7.80 19.17 17.80
N GLY A 800 -7.53 19.31 19.10
CA GLY A 800 -8.55 19.53 20.12
C GLY A 800 -9.45 20.73 19.83
N TYR A 801 -8.89 21.88 19.43
CA TYR A 801 -9.71 23.05 19.05
C TYR A 801 -10.60 22.79 17.84
N LYS A 802 -10.09 22.11 16.81
CA LYS A 802 -10.86 21.78 15.60
C LYS A 802 -12.03 20.85 15.92
N ILE A 803 -11.77 19.81 16.71
CA ILE A 803 -12.81 18.85 17.10
C ILE A 803 -13.81 19.51 18.06
N LEU A 804 -13.34 20.33 19.00
CA LEU A 804 -14.22 21.05 19.93
C LEU A 804 -15.23 21.91 19.17
N ALA A 805 -14.77 22.64 18.15
CA ALA A 805 -15.65 23.42 17.29
C ALA A 805 -16.70 22.56 16.55
N GLN A 806 -16.37 21.32 16.19
CA GLN A 806 -17.34 20.38 15.60
C GLN A 806 -18.32 19.83 16.65
N ILE A 807 -17.88 19.56 17.87
CA ILE A 807 -18.75 19.13 18.97
C ILE A 807 -19.72 20.26 19.34
N GLU A 808 -19.25 21.50 19.44
CA GLU A 808 -20.09 22.68 19.72
C GLU A 808 -21.05 22.97 18.56
N ALA A 809 -20.61 22.85 17.30
CA ALA A 809 -21.50 22.97 16.15
C ALA A 809 -22.55 21.86 16.11
N HIS A 810 -22.21 20.67 16.62
CA HIS A 810 -23.12 19.54 16.77
C HIS A 810 -24.13 19.73 17.91
N SER A 811 -23.83 20.55 18.94
CA SER A 811 -24.75 20.82 20.06
C SER A 811 -25.71 21.99 19.83
N VAL A 812 -25.33 22.93 18.96
CA VAL A 812 -26.20 24.05 18.53
C VAL A 812 -27.20 23.62 17.46
N LYS A 813 -26.85 22.59 16.70
CA LYS A 813 -27.75 21.84 15.83
C LYS A 813 -28.47 20.80 16.63
#